data_AF-A0AA88C5B3-F1
#
_entry.id   AF-A0AA88C5B3-F1
#
_cell.length_a   1.000
_cell.length_b   1.000
_cell.length_c   1.000
_cell.angle_alpha   90.00
_cell.angle_beta   90.00
_cell.angle_gamma   90.00
#
_symmetry.space_group_name_H-M   'P 1'
#
loop_
_entity.id
_entity.type
_entity.pdbx_description
1 polymer ?
#
loop_
_entity_poly.entity_id
_entity_poly.type
_entity_poly.pdbx_seq_one_letter_code
_entity_poly.pdbx_strand_id
1 'polypeptide(L)'
;MFTSPLPAFSQDICAEECLPKRWVYWHGSLLKKNDANVVEPIDMVAFEKLLKRAKDAGYNGVAMAGGSYGSYVQLLDGYYQGKLTDVLEQAMEISTRVGIELIPVGANPELVSFKRPDLREAFPTTTTYTVPPGADKAVVRTGRGNLIQNPGFDIAGNTDWKFDGPAEGQHGGGALETISGEPVFKLTAKLNPPPVPGPGKHNMTRLFQRVALDPNTAYRLTFNVRSDVFDDPGLLKLQILTESQDTLPVYARGGLGHGTNDQGEFLQYSNTELFKPDAAWRTFNIQFNSGNAVKDGKVPVNIYFGTWDLAKSESSVYIDNVSLREIGVSHDVVRGDKNDLVVTNEAGTVTFTTDDYKLGDHAGGDYAGKALELKSAGIKSQKTLKVKWRQSGEHIFGGGVPGIACPNGDFFDIQNAQWRKIDELFSLQSNKYYKPRYFLYYDEIRIMNWERQIAACPTVSAADYLHHMVRGVQNEVATGEYVETLVWNDMFDPYMNAIPAYYKVNGALFDVACTSSSTDQRCKRYNAQRPYPLYPSTIIVNWTAKNATTDTTEVIVTQKRRDSLAYFRDFRQVIALYYNDDANLTSWLEALNTSTVPLAIEGVMYTTFKQDHGAIEEVAQRIKCSPALGKRWPTASRGICKSVN
;
A
#
# COMPACT_ATOMS: atom_id res chain seq x y z
N MET A 1 -13.30 -34.73 -12.93
CA MET A 1 -12.36 -35.44 -13.83
C MET A 1 -12.00 -34.47 -14.94
N PHE A 2 -10.88 -33.76 -14.82
CA PHE A 2 -10.41 -32.79 -15.83
C PHE A 2 -9.03 -33.24 -16.29
N THR A 3 -8.89 -33.68 -17.54
CA THR A 3 -7.71 -34.42 -18.03
C THR A 3 -7.08 -33.83 -19.29
N SER A 4 -7.37 -32.58 -19.65
CA SER A 4 -6.77 -31.99 -20.84
C SER A 4 -5.89 -30.79 -20.45
N PRO A 5 -4.55 -30.91 -20.53
CA PRO A 5 -3.67 -29.75 -20.39
C PRO A 5 -3.99 -28.71 -21.48
N LEU A 6 -3.48 -27.48 -21.31
CA LEU A 6 -3.59 -26.45 -22.35
C LEU A 6 -3.19 -27.04 -23.72
N PRO A 7 -3.99 -26.84 -24.78
CA PRO A 7 -3.61 -27.30 -26.11
C PRO A 7 -2.25 -26.69 -26.46
N ALA A 8 -1.41 -27.46 -27.15
CA ALA A 8 -0.17 -26.90 -27.71
C ALA A 8 -0.57 -25.69 -28.56
N PHE A 9 0.00 -24.52 -28.24
CA PHE A 9 -0.24 -23.33 -29.05
C PHE A 9 0.20 -23.66 -30.49
N SER A 10 -0.52 -23.12 -31.48
CA SER A 10 0.06 -23.00 -32.82
C SER A 10 1.42 -22.33 -32.63
N GLN A 11 2.50 -22.96 -33.11
CA GLN A 11 3.83 -22.37 -32.95
C GLN A 11 3.80 -20.95 -33.51
N ASP A 12 3.81 -19.97 -32.60
CA ASP A 12 3.82 -18.58 -33.01
C ASP A 12 5.07 -18.36 -33.86
N ILE A 13 4.89 -17.81 -35.04
CA ILE A 13 5.99 -17.48 -35.93
C ILE A 13 6.38 -16.04 -35.65
N CYS A 14 7.59 -15.81 -35.17
CA CYS A 14 8.16 -14.49 -34.97
C CYS A 14 9.35 -14.30 -35.92
N ALA A 15 9.74 -13.04 -36.19
CA ALA A 15 10.92 -12.77 -37.02
C ALA A 15 12.23 -13.08 -36.30
N GLU A 16 12.21 -13.01 -34.97
CA GLU A 16 13.24 -13.47 -34.04
C GLU A 16 12.57 -14.43 -33.03
N GLU A 17 13.27 -14.86 -31.97
CA GLU A 17 12.67 -15.69 -30.93
C GLU A 17 11.48 -14.99 -30.25
N CYS A 18 10.30 -15.61 -30.33
CA CYS A 18 9.08 -15.06 -29.74
C CYS A 18 9.25 -14.83 -28.23
N LEU A 19 8.72 -13.72 -27.71
CA LEU A 19 8.61 -13.50 -26.26
C LEU A 19 7.74 -14.60 -25.65
N PRO A 20 8.26 -15.50 -24.80
CA PRO A 20 7.44 -16.58 -24.23
C PRO A 20 6.33 -16.08 -23.30
N LYS A 21 6.43 -14.85 -22.77
CA LYS A 21 5.53 -14.32 -21.73
C LYS A 21 4.83 -13.04 -22.19
N ARG A 22 3.72 -13.17 -22.93
CA ARG A 22 2.96 -12.03 -23.47
C ARG A 22 1.63 -11.99 -22.76
N TRP A 23 1.52 -11.20 -21.70
CA TRP A 23 0.42 -11.34 -20.76
C TRP A 23 -0.50 -10.13 -20.68
N VAL A 24 -1.70 -10.36 -20.16
CA VAL A 24 -2.62 -9.33 -19.68
C VAL A 24 -2.71 -9.45 -18.17
N TYR A 25 -2.56 -8.34 -17.44
CA TYR A 25 -2.85 -8.30 -16.02
C TYR A 25 -4.34 -8.04 -15.82
N TRP A 26 -5.02 -8.96 -15.17
CA TRP A 26 -6.40 -8.82 -14.75
C TRP A 26 -6.44 -8.61 -13.25
N HIS A 27 -6.99 -7.48 -12.81
CA HIS A 27 -7.23 -7.18 -11.41
C HIS A 27 -8.72 -7.04 -11.15
N GLY A 28 -9.28 -7.92 -10.32
CA GLY A 28 -10.69 -7.83 -9.98
C GLY A 28 -11.17 -8.84 -8.97
N SER A 29 -12.39 -8.63 -8.48
CA SER A 29 -12.98 -9.54 -7.52
C SER A 29 -13.62 -10.71 -8.23
N LEU A 30 -13.06 -11.91 -8.05
CA LEU A 30 -13.59 -13.19 -8.57
C LEU A 30 -14.98 -13.51 -8.01
N LEU A 31 -15.28 -12.98 -6.83
CA LEU A 31 -16.57 -12.97 -6.16
C LEU A 31 -16.93 -11.54 -5.80
N LYS A 32 -18.17 -11.12 -6.04
CA LYS A 32 -18.70 -9.78 -5.76
C LYS A 32 -19.95 -9.89 -4.88
N LYS A 33 -20.18 -8.88 -4.04
CA LYS A 33 -21.49 -8.71 -3.38
C LYS A 33 -22.36 -7.83 -4.27
N ASN A 34 -23.59 -8.27 -4.53
CA ASN A 34 -24.61 -7.44 -5.16
C ASN A 34 -25.26 -6.49 -4.11
N ASP A 35 -26.18 -5.64 -4.55
CA ASP A 35 -26.87 -4.67 -3.67
C ASP A 35 -27.68 -5.34 -2.55
N ALA A 36 -28.08 -6.61 -2.73
CA ALA A 36 -28.73 -7.42 -1.71
C ALA A 36 -27.72 -8.14 -0.78
N ASN A 37 -26.44 -7.79 -0.83
CA ASN A 37 -25.32 -8.44 -0.12
C ASN A 37 -25.14 -9.94 -0.44
N VAL A 38 -25.70 -10.43 -1.55
CA VAL A 38 -25.52 -11.80 -2.00
C VAL A 38 -24.21 -11.90 -2.78
N VAL A 39 -23.47 -12.98 -2.51
CA VAL A 39 -22.19 -13.27 -3.16
C VAL A 39 -22.42 -13.96 -4.49
N GLU A 40 -21.97 -13.31 -5.56
CA GLU A 40 -22.07 -13.75 -6.94
C GLU A 40 -20.68 -13.84 -7.60
N PRO A 41 -20.51 -14.73 -8.58
CA PRO A 41 -19.28 -14.86 -9.34
C PRO A 41 -19.03 -13.66 -10.28
N ILE A 42 -17.82 -13.57 -10.83
CA ILE A 42 -17.57 -12.69 -11.98
C ILE A 42 -18.43 -13.06 -13.18
N ASP A 43 -18.67 -12.08 -14.05
CA ASP A 43 -19.25 -12.31 -15.37
C ASP A 43 -18.26 -13.11 -16.24
N MET A 44 -18.52 -14.41 -16.35
CA MET A 44 -17.72 -15.35 -17.13
C MET A 44 -17.81 -15.12 -18.64
N VAL A 45 -18.89 -14.51 -19.13
CA VAL A 45 -19.04 -14.16 -20.55
C VAL A 45 -18.11 -13.00 -20.90
N ALA A 46 -18.09 -11.97 -20.05
CA ALA A 46 -17.14 -10.86 -20.19
C ALA A 46 -15.69 -11.34 -20.06
N PHE A 47 -15.42 -12.27 -19.12
CA PHE A 47 -14.09 -12.86 -18.95
C PHE A 47 -13.66 -13.67 -20.19
N GLU A 48 -14.51 -14.54 -20.75
CA GLU A 48 -14.20 -15.27 -21.99
C GLU A 48 -13.92 -14.31 -23.16
N LYS A 49 -14.70 -13.22 -23.28
CA LYS A 49 -14.47 -12.20 -24.31
C LYS A 49 -13.12 -11.53 -24.15
N LEU A 50 -12.70 -11.24 -22.91
CA LEU A 50 -11.36 -10.71 -22.62
C LEU A 50 -10.26 -11.69 -23.07
N LEU A 51 -10.38 -12.98 -22.72
CA LEU A 51 -9.37 -13.97 -23.10
C LEU A 51 -9.23 -14.10 -24.63
N LYS A 52 -10.37 -14.09 -25.36
CA LYS A 52 -10.37 -14.12 -26.83
C LYS A 52 -9.68 -12.90 -27.43
N ARG A 53 -10.02 -11.69 -26.98
CA ARG A 53 -9.37 -10.45 -27.42
C ARG A 53 -7.87 -10.45 -27.15
N ALA A 54 -7.46 -10.90 -25.96
CA ALA A 54 -6.06 -11.05 -25.60
C ALA A 54 -5.33 -12.00 -26.56
N LYS A 55 -5.91 -13.18 -26.82
CA LYS A 55 -5.38 -14.15 -27.79
C LYS A 55 -5.23 -13.55 -29.18
N ASP A 56 -6.27 -12.93 -29.70
CA ASP A 56 -6.30 -12.35 -31.05
C ASP A 56 -5.27 -11.22 -31.20
N ALA A 57 -5.00 -10.47 -30.13
CA ALA A 57 -3.96 -9.44 -30.11
C ALA A 57 -2.51 -10.01 -30.06
N GLY A 58 -2.35 -11.30 -29.73
CA GLY A 58 -1.08 -12.02 -29.66
C GLY A 58 -0.58 -12.31 -28.24
N TYR A 59 -1.38 -12.04 -27.21
CA TYR A 59 -1.09 -12.44 -25.82
C TYR A 59 -1.32 -13.95 -25.65
N ASN A 60 -0.59 -14.58 -24.72
CA ASN A 60 -0.65 -16.01 -24.45
C ASN A 60 -0.99 -16.36 -22.98
N GLY A 61 -1.17 -15.36 -22.12
CA GLY A 61 -1.49 -15.58 -20.71
C GLY A 61 -2.20 -14.40 -20.06
N VAL A 62 -2.84 -14.66 -18.93
CA VAL A 62 -3.46 -13.66 -18.05
C VAL A 62 -2.96 -13.84 -16.63
N ALA A 63 -2.28 -12.83 -16.09
CA ALA A 63 -1.94 -12.75 -14.67
C ALA A 63 -3.17 -12.27 -13.89
N MET A 64 -3.74 -13.14 -13.09
CA MET A 64 -5.04 -12.97 -12.44
C MET A 64 -4.87 -12.66 -10.95
N ALA A 65 -5.00 -11.38 -10.60
CA ALA A 65 -5.01 -10.89 -9.23
C ALA A 65 -6.45 -10.82 -8.70
N GLY A 66 -6.76 -11.67 -7.74
CA GLY A 66 -8.04 -11.64 -7.03
C GLY A 66 -8.07 -10.47 -6.04
N GLY A 67 -8.97 -9.51 -6.23
CA GLY A 67 -9.12 -8.32 -5.39
C GLY A 67 -10.39 -8.33 -4.51
N SER A 68 -10.38 -7.54 -3.43
CA SER A 68 -11.50 -7.40 -2.48
C SER A 68 -11.99 -8.77 -1.98
N TYR A 69 -13.28 -9.05 -2.10
CA TYR A 69 -13.92 -10.26 -1.59
C TYR A 69 -13.32 -11.51 -2.24
N GLY A 70 -13.41 -11.68 -3.57
CA GLY A 70 -12.87 -12.84 -4.30
C GLY A 70 -11.33 -12.94 -4.40
N SER A 71 -10.57 -12.45 -3.42
CA SER A 71 -9.13 -12.73 -3.35
C SER A 71 -8.88 -14.21 -2.98
N TYR A 72 -7.71 -14.74 -3.34
CA TYR A 72 -7.38 -16.15 -3.08
C TYR A 72 -7.41 -16.54 -1.58
N VAL A 73 -7.47 -15.58 -0.64
CA VAL A 73 -7.59 -15.86 0.79
C VAL A 73 -8.89 -16.60 1.13
N GLN A 74 -9.93 -16.40 0.34
CA GLN A 74 -11.22 -17.08 0.53
C GLN A 74 -11.17 -18.58 0.24
N LEU A 75 -10.11 -19.09 -0.41
CA LEU A 75 -9.87 -20.53 -0.51
C LEU A 75 -9.63 -21.19 0.86
N LEU A 76 -9.28 -20.38 1.87
CA LEU A 76 -9.11 -20.80 3.26
C LEU A 76 -10.33 -20.47 4.15
N ASP A 77 -11.44 -20.05 3.56
CA ASP A 77 -12.67 -19.70 4.27
C ASP A 77 -13.77 -20.70 3.91
N GLY A 78 -14.28 -21.46 4.87
CA GLY A 78 -15.26 -22.53 4.58
C GLY A 78 -16.56 -22.03 3.93
N TYR A 79 -16.96 -20.77 4.12
CA TYR A 79 -18.12 -20.18 3.47
C TYR A 79 -17.78 -19.67 2.05
N TYR A 80 -16.58 -19.11 1.90
CA TYR A 80 -15.83 -18.77 0.67
C TYR A 80 -15.63 -19.89 -0.35
N GLN A 81 -15.12 -20.99 0.17
CA GLN A 81 -14.22 -21.86 -0.56
C GLN A 81 -14.90 -22.52 -1.76
N GLY A 82 -16.10 -23.07 -1.57
CA GLY A 82 -16.84 -23.74 -2.66
C GLY A 82 -17.12 -22.80 -3.82
N LYS A 83 -17.70 -21.63 -3.55
CA LYS A 83 -18.02 -20.64 -4.58
C LYS A 83 -16.79 -20.16 -5.36
N LEU A 84 -15.69 -19.91 -4.65
CA LEU A 84 -14.46 -19.47 -5.31
C LEU A 84 -13.84 -20.61 -6.14
N THR A 85 -13.89 -21.84 -5.65
CA THR A 85 -13.42 -23.02 -6.38
C THR A 85 -14.20 -23.18 -7.69
N ASP A 86 -15.54 -23.14 -7.64
CA ASP A 86 -16.40 -23.27 -8.82
C ASP A 86 -16.10 -22.19 -9.88
N VAL A 87 -15.85 -20.95 -9.45
CA VAL A 87 -15.48 -19.84 -10.33
C VAL A 87 -14.13 -20.06 -10.98
N LEU A 88 -13.13 -20.49 -10.20
CA LEU A 88 -11.80 -20.75 -10.73
C LEU A 88 -11.82 -21.93 -11.70
N GLU A 89 -12.54 -23.01 -11.41
CA GLU A 89 -12.69 -24.15 -12.32
C GLU A 89 -13.32 -23.72 -13.66
N GLN A 90 -14.40 -22.93 -13.63
CA GLN A 90 -15.01 -22.37 -14.84
C GLN A 90 -14.04 -21.47 -15.62
N ALA A 91 -13.29 -20.60 -14.95
CA ALA A 91 -12.27 -19.76 -15.58
C ALA A 91 -11.19 -20.61 -16.26
N MET A 92 -10.81 -21.74 -15.65
CA MET A 92 -9.81 -22.69 -16.16
C MET A 92 -10.32 -23.48 -17.37
N GLU A 93 -11.61 -23.84 -17.41
CA GLU A 93 -12.23 -24.44 -18.59
C GLU A 93 -12.26 -23.47 -19.78
N ILE A 94 -12.65 -22.22 -19.52
CA ILE A 94 -12.68 -21.17 -20.55
C ILE A 94 -11.26 -20.92 -21.07
N SER A 95 -10.28 -20.79 -20.18
CA SER A 95 -8.89 -20.53 -20.57
C SER A 95 -8.29 -21.67 -21.39
N THR A 96 -8.63 -22.92 -21.06
CA THR A 96 -8.23 -24.11 -21.83
C THR A 96 -8.86 -24.13 -23.22
N ARG A 97 -10.15 -23.82 -23.32
CA ARG A 97 -10.87 -23.72 -24.60
C ARG A 97 -10.33 -22.59 -25.48
N VAL A 98 -10.07 -21.43 -24.89
CA VAL A 98 -9.50 -20.29 -25.62
C VAL A 98 -8.03 -20.54 -25.96
N GLY A 99 -7.29 -21.30 -25.15
CA GLY A 99 -5.85 -21.48 -25.29
C GLY A 99 -5.09 -20.24 -24.81
N ILE A 100 -5.37 -19.81 -23.58
CA ILE A 100 -4.67 -18.75 -22.86
C ILE A 100 -4.34 -19.29 -21.48
N GLU A 101 -3.09 -19.12 -21.03
CA GLU A 101 -2.69 -19.51 -19.68
C GLU A 101 -3.31 -18.58 -18.63
N LEU A 102 -3.70 -19.10 -17.46
CA LEU A 102 -4.01 -18.27 -16.30
C LEU A 102 -2.88 -18.40 -15.29
N ILE A 103 -2.44 -17.27 -14.74
CA ILE A 103 -1.31 -17.20 -13.81
C ILE A 103 -1.83 -16.55 -12.52
N PRO A 104 -1.87 -17.28 -11.39
CA PRO A 104 -2.38 -16.73 -10.15
C PRO A 104 -1.39 -15.70 -9.57
N VAL A 105 -1.93 -14.53 -9.21
CA VAL A 105 -1.20 -13.50 -8.43
C VAL A 105 -1.68 -13.61 -6.98
N GLY A 106 -0.84 -14.18 -6.12
CA GLY A 106 -1.17 -14.57 -4.74
C GLY A 106 -0.04 -14.24 -3.75
N ALA A 107 0.01 -14.92 -2.60
CA ALA A 107 0.96 -14.65 -1.52
C ALA A 107 0.93 -13.24 -0.91
N ASN A 108 -0.13 -12.45 -1.07
CA ASN A 108 -0.17 -11.12 -0.46
C ASN A 108 0.06 -11.23 1.06
N PRO A 109 1.14 -10.65 1.63
CA PRO A 109 1.43 -10.76 3.06
C PRO A 109 0.29 -10.28 3.97
N GLU A 110 -0.60 -9.42 3.49
CA GLU A 110 -1.80 -8.94 4.18
C GLU A 110 -2.86 -10.03 4.41
N LEU A 111 -2.86 -11.09 3.61
CA LEU A 111 -3.80 -12.20 3.74
C LEU A 111 -3.67 -12.89 5.11
N VAL A 112 -2.44 -12.91 5.65
CA VAL A 112 -2.16 -13.49 6.96
C VAL A 112 -2.87 -12.68 8.04
N SER A 113 -2.78 -11.35 7.99
CA SER A 113 -3.51 -10.46 8.90
C SER A 113 -5.02 -10.56 8.78
N PHE A 114 -5.54 -10.89 7.59
CA PHE A 114 -6.97 -11.15 7.41
C PHE A 114 -7.42 -12.43 8.14
N LYS A 115 -6.64 -13.52 8.05
CA LYS A 115 -6.95 -14.80 8.73
C LYS A 115 -6.60 -14.79 10.21
N ARG A 116 -5.56 -14.07 10.59
CA ARG A 116 -5.01 -13.96 11.95
C ARG A 116 -4.70 -12.49 12.26
N PRO A 117 -5.72 -11.70 12.64
CA PRO A 117 -5.54 -10.29 12.99
C PRO A 117 -4.52 -10.05 14.12
N ASP A 118 -4.33 -11.03 15.00
CA ASP A 118 -3.31 -11.03 16.06
C ASP A 118 -1.87 -11.02 15.53
N LEU A 119 -1.64 -11.54 14.32
CA LEU A 119 -0.32 -11.57 13.70
C LEU A 119 -0.02 -10.31 12.89
N ARG A 120 -0.92 -9.34 12.81
CA ARG A 120 -0.71 -8.13 12.01
C ARG A 120 0.48 -7.30 12.51
N GLU A 121 1.29 -6.77 11.60
CA GLU A 121 2.32 -5.77 11.96
C GLU A 121 1.71 -4.63 12.80
N ALA A 122 2.39 -4.29 13.89
CA ALA A 122 1.91 -3.32 14.85
C ALA A 122 3.05 -2.42 15.32
N PHE A 123 2.72 -1.16 15.58
CA PHE A 123 3.68 -0.22 16.13
C PHE A 123 3.83 -0.44 17.63
N PRO A 124 5.06 -0.38 18.17
CA PRO A 124 5.21 -0.18 19.60
C PRO A 124 4.57 1.16 19.94
N THR A 125 3.79 1.18 21.02
CA THR A 125 3.11 2.39 21.46
C THR A 125 3.31 2.57 22.95
N THR A 126 3.56 3.81 23.38
CA THR A 126 3.68 4.19 24.77
C THR A 126 2.94 5.50 25.02
N THR A 127 2.25 5.56 26.15
CA THR A 127 1.65 6.79 26.66
C THR A 127 1.73 6.82 28.19
N THR A 128 1.42 7.96 28.77
CA THR A 128 1.36 8.17 30.21
C THR A 128 -0.10 8.29 30.65
N TYR A 129 -0.46 7.56 31.70
CA TYR A 129 -1.76 7.69 32.36
C TYR A 129 -1.60 8.41 33.69
N THR A 130 -2.57 9.24 34.05
CA THR A 130 -2.71 9.85 35.37
C THR A 130 -3.70 9.02 36.19
N VAL A 131 -3.37 8.80 37.46
CA VAL A 131 -4.27 8.21 38.45
C VAL A 131 -4.80 9.34 39.34
N PRO A 132 -6.05 9.78 39.17
CA PRO A 132 -6.61 10.81 40.04
C PRO A 132 -6.68 10.33 41.50
N PRO A 133 -6.52 11.22 42.49
CA PRO A 133 -6.60 10.86 43.90
C PRO A 133 -7.93 10.16 44.23
N GLY A 134 -7.86 8.96 44.82
CA GLY A 134 -9.03 8.17 45.20
C GLY A 134 -9.82 7.56 44.04
N ALA A 135 -9.33 7.62 42.80
CA ALA A 135 -10.03 7.07 41.66
C ALA A 135 -9.77 5.58 41.45
N ASP A 136 -10.81 4.88 40.99
CA ASP A 136 -10.73 3.49 40.52
C ASP A 136 -10.35 3.38 39.03
N LYS A 137 -10.03 4.51 38.39
CA LYS A 137 -9.64 4.56 36.98
C LYS A 137 -8.41 5.44 36.79
N ALA A 138 -7.47 4.98 35.96
CA ALA A 138 -6.45 5.83 35.37
C ALA A 138 -6.87 6.24 33.95
N VAL A 139 -6.61 7.49 33.59
CA VAL A 139 -6.93 8.06 32.27
C VAL A 139 -5.67 8.61 31.62
N VAL A 140 -5.66 8.75 30.29
CA VAL A 140 -4.51 9.32 29.59
C VAL A 140 -4.16 10.70 30.16
N ARG A 141 -2.88 11.01 30.26
CA ARG A 141 -2.40 12.28 30.84
C ARG A 141 -2.83 13.44 29.95
N THR A 142 -3.87 14.16 30.37
CA THR A 142 -4.53 15.26 29.65
C THR A 142 -3.73 16.57 29.59
N GLY A 143 -2.56 16.63 30.24
CA GLY A 143 -1.85 17.88 30.56
C GLY A 143 -1.17 18.63 29.40
N ARG A 144 -1.31 18.21 28.14
CA ARG A 144 -0.72 18.93 26.98
C ARG A 144 -1.71 19.76 26.17
N GLY A 145 -3.00 19.73 26.50
CA GLY A 145 -4.02 20.46 25.73
C GLY A 145 -4.07 20.04 24.25
N ASN A 146 -4.70 20.87 23.42
CA ASN A 146 -4.65 20.70 21.96
C ASN A 146 -3.25 21.03 21.45
N LEU A 147 -2.64 20.13 20.67
CA LEU A 147 -1.33 20.35 20.07
C LEU A 147 -1.38 21.26 18.83
N ILE A 148 -2.58 21.51 18.30
CA ILE A 148 -2.84 22.46 17.23
C ILE A 148 -2.95 23.87 17.81
N GLN A 149 -2.14 24.79 17.31
CA GLN A 149 -2.25 26.23 17.54
C GLN A 149 -3.32 26.83 16.64
N ASN A 150 -4.03 27.85 17.15
CA ASN A 150 -5.12 28.53 16.43
C ASN A 150 -6.12 27.55 15.77
N PRO A 151 -6.72 26.62 16.54
CA PRO A 151 -7.52 25.52 15.98
C PRO A 151 -8.85 25.97 15.35
N GLY A 152 -9.34 27.15 15.73
CA GLY A 152 -10.58 27.76 15.24
C GLY A 152 -10.35 28.98 14.34
N PHE A 153 -9.10 29.26 13.94
CA PHE A 153 -8.75 30.36 13.04
C PHE A 153 -9.12 31.77 13.55
N ASP A 154 -9.30 31.94 14.86
CA ASP A 154 -9.78 33.15 15.53
C ASP A 154 -8.70 34.21 15.79
N ILE A 155 -7.43 33.85 15.64
CA ILE A 155 -6.32 34.77 15.80
C ILE A 155 -6.06 35.56 14.50
N ALA A 156 -6.20 36.89 14.59
CA ALA A 156 -5.93 37.82 13.49
C ALA A 156 -4.51 37.66 12.93
N GLY A 157 -4.41 37.49 11.61
CA GLY A 157 -3.15 37.34 10.88
C GLY A 157 -2.63 35.90 10.70
N ASN A 158 -3.29 34.90 11.33
CA ASN A 158 -3.03 33.46 11.23
C ASN A 158 -1.58 33.07 10.82
N THR A 159 -0.63 33.20 11.75
CA THR A 159 0.78 32.87 11.48
C THR A 159 1.12 31.40 11.65
N ASP A 160 0.28 30.63 12.35
CA ASP A 160 0.57 29.24 12.73
C ASP A 160 0.28 28.26 11.61
N TRP A 161 -0.80 28.49 10.85
CA TRP A 161 -1.10 27.70 9.67
C TRP A 161 -0.37 28.27 8.44
N LYS A 162 0.20 27.38 7.64
CA LYS A 162 0.93 27.70 6.41
C LYS A 162 0.16 27.21 5.20
N PHE A 163 0.19 28.02 4.15
CA PHE A 163 -0.41 27.69 2.87
C PHE A 163 0.64 27.09 1.93
N ASP A 164 0.26 26.00 1.29
CA ASP A 164 1.04 25.25 0.32
C ASP A 164 0.18 25.07 -0.93
N GLY A 165 0.31 26.06 -1.80
CA GLY A 165 -0.43 26.17 -3.04
C GLY A 165 -0.01 27.41 -3.84
N PRO A 166 -0.52 27.55 -5.07
CA PRO A 166 -0.25 28.70 -5.91
C PRO A 166 -0.89 29.98 -5.35
N ALA A 167 -0.37 31.14 -5.75
CA ALA A 167 -0.90 32.44 -5.32
C ALA A 167 -2.41 32.55 -5.58
N GLU A 168 -3.11 33.17 -4.64
CA GLU A 168 -4.57 33.31 -4.64
C GLU A 168 -5.08 33.90 -5.96
N GLY A 169 -6.12 33.28 -6.53
CA GLY A 169 -6.81 33.77 -7.72
C GLY A 169 -6.44 33.07 -9.03
N GLN A 170 -5.29 32.41 -9.15
CA GLN A 170 -4.90 31.76 -10.42
C GLN A 170 -5.21 30.26 -10.49
N HIS A 171 -4.99 29.45 -9.45
CA HIS A 171 -5.14 27.98 -9.55
C HIS A 171 -5.85 27.27 -8.38
N GLY A 172 -6.64 28.01 -7.63
CA GLY A 172 -7.15 27.59 -6.32
C GLY A 172 -6.85 28.70 -5.30
N GLY A 173 -7.16 28.45 -4.04
CA GLY A 173 -6.87 29.43 -2.99
C GLY A 173 -7.30 28.96 -1.62
N GLY A 174 -6.57 29.43 -0.60
CA GLY A 174 -6.92 29.29 0.79
C GLY A 174 -7.14 30.65 1.41
N ALA A 175 -8.29 30.88 2.04
CA ALA A 175 -8.60 32.17 2.65
C ALA A 175 -9.32 31.98 3.98
N LEU A 176 -9.11 32.92 4.90
CA LEU A 176 -9.96 33.05 6.08
C LEU A 176 -11.30 33.65 5.62
N GLU A 177 -12.40 32.99 6.00
CA GLU A 177 -13.76 33.50 5.82
C GLU A 177 -14.49 33.53 7.16
N THR A 178 -15.68 34.12 7.18
CA THR A 178 -16.56 34.13 8.35
C THR A 178 -17.87 33.46 8.02
N ILE A 179 -18.29 32.52 8.85
CA ILE A 179 -19.56 31.83 8.68
C ILE A 179 -20.29 31.82 10.00
N SER A 180 -21.52 32.37 9.99
CA SER A 180 -22.33 32.56 11.20
C SER A 180 -21.60 33.34 12.31
N GLY A 181 -20.69 34.25 11.92
CA GLY A 181 -19.90 35.07 12.84
C GLY A 181 -18.58 34.43 13.29
N GLU A 182 -18.35 33.15 12.99
CA GLU A 182 -17.13 32.45 13.37
C GLU A 182 -16.10 32.42 12.23
N PRO A 183 -14.81 32.64 12.50
CA PRO A 183 -13.76 32.53 11.51
C PRO A 183 -13.54 31.07 11.12
N VAL A 184 -13.30 30.82 9.83
CA VAL A 184 -13.07 29.48 9.28
C VAL A 184 -12.04 29.56 8.16
N PHE A 185 -11.41 28.42 7.83
CA PHE A 185 -10.53 28.37 6.67
C PHE A 185 -11.23 27.75 5.47
N LYS A 186 -11.35 28.51 4.37
CA LYS A 186 -11.85 28.03 3.09
C LYS A 186 -10.71 27.57 2.20
N LEU A 187 -10.87 26.40 1.60
CA LEU A 187 -10.04 25.89 0.52
C LEU A 187 -10.89 25.81 -0.75
N THR A 188 -10.38 26.38 -1.83
CA THR A 188 -11.05 26.40 -3.14
C THR A 188 -10.26 25.56 -4.13
N ALA A 189 -10.93 24.59 -4.75
CA ALA A 189 -10.42 23.90 -5.92
C ALA A 189 -10.99 24.54 -7.19
N LYS A 190 -10.11 24.98 -8.10
CA LYS A 190 -10.51 25.60 -9.37
C LYS A 190 -10.61 24.57 -10.49
N LEU A 191 -11.57 24.81 -11.39
CA LEU A 191 -11.68 24.16 -12.68
C LEU A 191 -10.73 24.85 -13.68
N ASN A 192 -9.87 24.10 -14.35
CA ASN A 192 -9.02 24.57 -15.46
C ASN A 192 -8.28 25.90 -15.22
N PRO A 193 -7.45 25.98 -14.16
CA PRO A 193 -6.64 27.16 -13.98
C PRO A 193 -5.57 27.25 -15.07
N PRO A 194 -4.92 28.42 -15.26
CA PRO A 194 -3.78 28.53 -16.17
C PRO A 194 -2.73 27.44 -15.88
N PRO A 195 -1.79 27.12 -16.78
CA PRO A 195 -0.66 26.27 -16.42
C PRO A 195 0.17 26.94 -15.33
N VAL A 196 0.50 26.24 -14.24
CA VAL A 196 1.42 26.79 -13.23
C VAL A 196 2.84 26.78 -13.82
N PRO A 197 3.55 27.92 -13.95
CA PRO A 197 4.89 27.92 -14.57
C PRO A 197 5.93 27.25 -13.67
N GLY A 198 6.59 26.22 -14.19
CA GLY A 198 7.77 25.57 -13.59
C GLY A 198 7.59 24.06 -13.33
N PRO A 199 8.68 23.28 -13.36
CA PRO A 199 8.64 21.84 -13.10
C PRO A 199 8.17 21.54 -11.66
N GLY A 200 7.32 20.52 -11.49
CA GLY A 200 6.85 20.05 -10.19
C GLY A 200 5.76 20.90 -9.52
N LYS A 201 5.17 21.86 -10.23
CA LYS A 201 4.03 22.62 -9.71
C LYS A 201 2.71 21.91 -10.01
N HIS A 202 2.05 21.47 -8.95
CA HIS A 202 0.77 20.77 -9.01
C HIS A 202 -0.38 21.73 -8.72
N ASN A 203 -1.56 21.44 -9.26
CA ASN A 203 -2.80 22.16 -8.95
C ASN A 203 -3.34 21.73 -7.59
N MET A 204 -2.58 22.05 -6.54
CA MET A 204 -2.87 21.67 -5.16
C MET A 204 -3.12 22.92 -4.32
N THR A 205 -4.11 22.85 -3.45
CA THR A 205 -4.43 23.92 -2.50
C THR A 205 -4.45 23.30 -1.13
N ARG A 206 -3.38 23.48 -0.35
CA ARG A 206 -3.22 22.85 0.95
C ARG A 206 -2.97 23.88 2.05
N LEU A 207 -3.52 23.60 3.21
CA LEU A 207 -3.21 24.24 4.47
C LEU A 207 -2.49 23.23 5.34
N PHE A 208 -1.44 23.64 6.05
CA PHE A 208 -0.77 22.76 7.01
C PHE A 208 -0.28 23.46 8.26
N GLN A 209 -0.11 22.68 9.33
CA GLN A 209 0.55 23.12 10.54
C GLN A 209 1.66 22.14 10.93
N ARG A 210 2.79 22.69 11.38
CA ARG A 210 3.91 21.92 11.92
C ARG A 210 3.65 21.58 13.38
N VAL A 211 3.84 20.32 13.75
CA VAL A 211 3.69 19.83 15.13
C VAL A 211 4.84 18.88 15.48
N ALA A 212 5.31 18.91 16.73
CA ALA A 212 6.32 17.98 17.23
C ALA A 212 5.67 16.96 18.17
N LEU A 213 5.63 15.69 17.75
CA LEU A 213 4.98 14.59 18.47
C LEU A 213 5.98 13.81 19.34
N ASP A 214 5.49 13.13 20.37
CA ASP A 214 6.29 12.10 21.03
C ASP A 214 6.42 10.87 20.12
N PRO A 215 7.58 10.18 20.11
CA PRO A 215 7.75 8.99 19.32
C PRO A 215 6.96 7.81 19.87
N ASN A 216 6.47 6.97 18.96
CA ASN A 216 5.74 5.75 19.29
C ASN A 216 4.55 6.04 20.20
N THR A 217 3.78 7.08 19.89
CA THR A 217 2.64 7.53 20.68
C THR A 217 1.40 7.61 19.80
N ALA A 218 0.25 7.22 20.36
CA ALA A 218 -1.03 7.26 19.67
C ALA A 218 -1.63 8.66 19.79
N TYR A 219 -2.17 9.16 18.67
CA TYR A 219 -2.84 10.45 18.58
C TYR A 219 -4.21 10.32 17.93
N ARG A 220 -5.16 11.16 18.37
CA ARG A 220 -6.41 11.44 17.64
C ARG A 220 -6.33 12.84 17.03
N LEU A 221 -6.62 12.93 15.74
CA LEU A 221 -6.88 14.18 15.04
C LEU A 221 -8.39 14.29 14.76
N THR A 222 -9.00 15.36 15.24
CA THR A 222 -10.41 15.71 15.04
C THR A 222 -10.49 17.00 14.24
N PHE A 223 -11.43 17.10 13.31
CA PHE A 223 -11.62 18.29 12.49
C PHE A 223 -13.05 18.37 11.97
N ASN A 224 -13.55 19.60 11.79
CA ASN A 224 -14.85 19.85 11.19
C ASN A 224 -14.71 20.23 9.73
N VAL A 225 -15.58 19.68 8.89
CA VAL A 225 -15.64 19.96 7.46
C VAL A 225 -17.08 20.28 7.06
N ARG A 226 -17.24 21.27 6.20
CA ARG A 226 -18.47 21.56 5.45
C ARG A 226 -18.11 21.91 4.01
N SER A 227 -19.04 21.78 3.08
CA SER A 227 -18.84 22.25 1.70
C SER A 227 -20.16 22.62 1.06
N ASP A 228 -20.22 23.68 0.28
CA ASP A 228 -21.47 24.01 -0.43
C ASP A 228 -21.67 23.08 -1.64
N VAL A 229 -20.75 23.15 -2.61
CA VAL A 229 -20.66 22.27 -3.77
C VAL A 229 -19.27 21.65 -3.81
N PHE A 230 -19.20 20.33 -3.91
CA PHE A 230 -17.93 19.59 -3.99
C PHE A 230 -18.14 18.25 -4.71
N ASP A 231 -18.10 18.27 -6.05
CA ASP A 231 -18.54 17.15 -6.87
C ASP A 231 -17.55 15.95 -6.90
N ASP A 232 -16.37 16.11 -6.32
CA ASP A 232 -15.36 15.05 -6.25
C ASP A 232 -14.68 14.96 -4.87
N PRO A 233 -15.36 14.37 -3.86
CA PRO A 233 -14.81 14.18 -2.51
C PRO A 233 -13.42 13.54 -2.46
N GLY A 234 -13.03 12.75 -3.47
CA GLY A 234 -11.72 12.12 -3.53
C GLY A 234 -10.54 13.09 -3.70
N LEU A 235 -10.82 14.33 -4.15
CA LEU A 235 -9.84 15.40 -4.24
C LEU A 235 -9.44 15.97 -2.88
N LEU A 236 -10.37 15.96 -1.93
CA LEU A 236 -10.17 16.46 -0.58
C LEU A 236 -9.39 15.43 0.23
N LYS A 237 -8.18 15.79 0.65
CA LYS A 237 -7.27 14.88 1.35
C LYS A 237 -6.75 15.42 2.67
N LEU A 238 -6.46 14.47 3.55
CA LEU A 238 -5.70 14.63 4.78
C LEU A 238 -4.41 13.84 4.68
N GLN A 239 -3.26 14.48 4.94
CA GLN A 239 -1.97 13.82 5.02
C GLN A 239 -1.19 14.31 6.24
N ILE A 240 -0.50 13.39 6.91
CA ILE A 240 0.47 13.71 7.98
C ILE A 240 1.82 13.21 7.52
N LEU A 241 2.76 14.11 7.30
CA LEU A 241 4.09 13.81 6.74
C LEU A 241 5.19 14.25 7.71
N THR A 242 6.30 13.50 7.80
CA THR A 242 7.46 13.92 8.59
C THR A 242 8.19 15.09 7.95
N GLU A 243 8.84 15.93 8.75
CA GLU A 243 9.72 16.99 8.26
C GLU A 243 11.16 16.45 8.08
N SER A 244 11.35 15.64 7.04
CA SER A 244 12.65 15.10 6.64
C SER A 244 12.96 15.47 5.18
N GLN A 245 14.23 15.37 4.76
CA GLN A 245 14.59 15.52 3.34
C GLN A 245 13.78 14.58 2.43
N ASP A 246 13.40 13.41 2.95
CA ASP A 246 12.61 12.40 2.22
C ASP A 246 11.12 12.36 2.63
N THR A 247 10.59 13.37 3.35
CA THR A 247 9.17 13.48 3.84
C THR A 247 8.38 12.16 3.86
N LEU A 248 8.39 11.44 4.99
CA LEU A 248 7.73 10.14 5.10
C LEU A 248 6.28 10.29 5.56
N PRO A 249 5.34 9.53 5.00
CA PRO A 249 3.98 9.55 5.48
C PRO A 249 3.88 8.90 6.86
N VAL A 250 3.36 9.66 7.83
CA VAL A 250 2.87 9.16 9.12
C VAL A 250 1.44 8.67 9.00
N TYR A 251 0.64 9.36 8.19
CA TYR A 251 -0.71 8.99 7.80
C TYR A 251 -0.97 9.49 6.39
N ALA A 252 -1.38 8.61 5.48
CA ALA A 252 -1.64 8.96 4.08
C ALA A 252 -2.66 8.02 3.45
N ARG A 253 -3.78 7.79 4.13
CA ARG A 253 -4.92 7.07 3.56
C ARG A 253 -5.69 7.99 2.61
N GLY A 254 -6.24 7.43 1.52
CA GLY A 254 -6.95 8.20 0.52
C GLY A 254 -8.10 9.07 1.07
N GLY A 255 -8.28 10.25 0.46
CA GLY A 255 -9.28 11.24 0.85
C GLY A 255 -9.10 11.76 2.28
N LEU A 256 -10.19 11.91 3.03
CA LEU A 256 -10.22 12.35 4.43
C LEU A 256 -9.80 11.27 5.45
N GLY A 257 -9.24 10.14 4.98
CA GLY A 257 -8.81 9.04 5.83
C GLY A 257 -9.94 8.09 6.25
N HIS A 258 -9.60 7.10 7.08
CA HIS A 258 -10.57 6.21 7.72
C HIS A 258 -10.91 6.71 9.12
N GLY A 259 -12.20 6.83 9.41
CA GLY A 259 -12.65 7.39 10.66
C GLY A 259 -12.60 6.43 11.83
N THR A 260 -12.70 7.00 13.03
CA THR A 260 -13.08 6.24 14.24
C THR A 260 -14.27 6.90 14.93
N ASN A 261 -15.12 6.11 15.57
CA ASN A 261 -16.20 6.63 16.43
C ASN A 261 -15.62 7.20 17.75
N ASP A 262 -16.47 7.72 18.63
CA ASP A 262 -16.03 8.29 19.91
C ASP A 262 -15.42 7.24 20.85
N GLN A 263 -15.80 5.98 20.65
CA GLN A 263 -15.22 4.79 21.30
C GLN A 263 -13.90 4.38 20.63
N GLY A 264 -13.43 5.07 19.59
CA GLY A 264 -12.17 4.76 18.96
C GLY A 264 -12.13 3.43 18.20
N GLU A 265 -13.29 2.88 17.85
CA GLU A 265 -13.42 1.77 16.90
C GLU A 265 -13.39 2.32 15.48
N PHE A 266 -12.88 1.55 14.53
CA PHE A 266 -12.93 1.92 13.12
C PHE A 266 -14.37 1.98 12.64
N LEU A 267 -14.68 3.00 11.84
CA LEU A 267 -15.97 3.11 11.19
C LEU A 267 -16.11 2.05 10.09
N GLN A 268 -17.34 1.72 9.68
CA GLN A 268 -17.55 0.83 8.54
C GLN A 268 -17.08 1.46 7.22
N TYR A 269 -17.24 2.77 7.11
CA TYR A 269 -16.93 3.55 5.91
C TYR A 269 -15.86 4.60 6.24
N SER A 270 -15.06 4.95 5.23
CA SER A 270 -14.07 6.01 5.37
C SER A 270 -14.72 7.38 5.59
N ASN A 271 -13.97 8.34 6.14
CA ASN A 271 -14.45 9.71 6.29
C ASN A 271 -14.81 10.32 4.93
N THR A 272 -14.13 9.93 3.85
CA THR A 272 -14.43 10.35 2.48
C THR A 272 -15.78 9.83 1.98
N GLU A 273 -16.13 8.59 2.30
CA GLU A 273 -17.44 8.00 1.93
C GLU A 273 -18.58 8.55 2.78
N LEU A 274 -18.28 8.92 4.04
CA LEU A 274 -19.23 9.55 4.95
C LEU A 274 -19.41 11.05 4.69
N PHE A 275 -18.46 11.66 3.99
CA PHE A 275 -18.55 13.06 3.57
C PHE A 275 -19.63 13.20 2.50
N LYS A 276 -20.65 13.97 2.84
CA LYS A 276 -21.71 14.35 1.93
C LYS A 276 -21.52 15.83 1.65
N PRO A 277 -21.28 16.23 0.39
CA PRO A 277 -21.25 17.63 0.02
C PRO A 277 -22.60 18.28 0.32
N ASP A 278 -22.66 18.99 1.45
CA ASP A 278 -23.80 19.74 1.93
C ASP A 278 -23.32 20.89 2.83
N ALA A 279 -24.12 21.95 2.93
CA ALA A 279 -23.78 23.13 3.73
C ALA A 279 -23.69 22.84 5.26
N ALA A 280 -23.85 21.58 5.68
CA ALA A 280 -23.79 21.18 7.08
C ALA A 280 -22.36 20.86 7.52
N TRP A 281 -22.05 21.20 8.76
CA TRP A 281 -20.81 20.80 9.40
C TRP A 281 -20.83 19.33 9.79
N ARG A 282 -19.72 18.63 9.53
CA ARG A 282 -19.48 17.26 9.93
C ARG A 282 -18.15 17.16 10.64
N THR A 283 -18.14 16.49 11.78
CA THR A 283 -16.91 16.18 12.53
C THR A 283 -16.35 14.85 12.08
N PHE A 284 -15.05 14.83 11.81
CA PHE A 284 -14.31 13.62 11.50
C PHE A 284 -13.17 13.41 12.49
N ASN A 285 -12.91 12.14 12.78
CA ASN A 285 -11.81 11.72 13.65
C ASN A 285 -10.91 10.76 12.89
N ILE A 286 -9.60 10.86 13.04
CA ILE A 286 -8.65 9.80 12.68
C ILE A 286 -7.77 9.47 13.88
N GLN A 287 -7.25 8.25 13.93
CA GLN A 287 -6.25 7.83 14.91
C GLN A 287 -5.03 7.25 14.22
N PHE A 288 -3.85 7.54 14.76
CA PHE A 288 -2.60 7.11 14.18
C PHE A 288 -1.49 7.00 15.22
N ASN A 289 -0.40 6.31 14.85
CA ASN A 289 0.84 6.25 15.62
C ASN A 289 1.89 7.19 15.01
N SER A 290 2.56 7.99 15.82
CA SER A 290 3.63 8.88 15.34
C SER A 290 4.84 8.13 14.74
N GLY A 291 5.10 6.90 15.17
CA GLY A 291 6.28 6.09 14.81
C GLY A 291 7.57 6.63 15.41
N ASN A 292 8.71 6.31 14.81
CA ASN A 292 10.04 6.50 15.40
C ASN A 292 10.99 7.40 14.58
N ALA A 293 10.48 8.21 13.66
CA ALA A 293 11.28 9.15 12.86
C ALA A 293 11.67 10.38 13.70
N VAL A 294 12.54 10.18 14.69
CA VAL A 294 12.87 11.17 15.72
C VAL A 294 13.93 12.16 15.25
N LYS A 295 13.67 13.44 15.51
CA LYS A 295 14.62 14.56 15.46
C LYS A 295 14.52 15.35 16.77
N ASP A 296 15.65 15.55 17.44
CA ASP A 296 15.73 16.29 18.71
C ASP A 296 14.74 15.77 19.79
N GLY A 297 14.56 14.45 19.86
CA GLY A 297 13.69 13.79 20.84
C GLY A 297 12.19 13.79 20.52
N LYS A 298 11.78 14.37 19.38
CA LYS A 298 10.38 14.39 18.91
C LYS A 298 10.25 13.86 17.48
N VAL A 299 9.04 13.54 17.05
CA VAL A 299 8.73 13.25 15.64
C VAL A 299 8.12 14.51 15.02
N PRO A 300 8.89 15.29 14.25
CA PRO A 300 8.38 16.49 13.60
C PRO A 300 7.48 16.13 12.41
N VAL A 301 6.26 16.65 12.39
CA VAL A 301 5.28 16.40 11.33
C VAL A 301 4.62 17.67 10.81
N ASN A 302 4.19 17.63 9.57
CA ASN A 302 3.24 18.57 8.98
C ASN A 302 1.90 17.86 8.80
N ILE A 303 0.82 18.47 9.29
CA ILE A 303 -0.55 17.99 9.13
C ILE A 303 -1.20 18.83 8.04
N TYR A 304 -1.44 18.23 6.87
CA TYR A 304 -2.01 18.88 5.70
C TYR A 304 -3.49 18.55 5.54
N PHE A 305 -4.26 19.58 5.22
CA PHE A 305 -5.61 19.48 4.67
C PHE A 305 -5.65 20.21 3.33
N GLY A 306 -6.37 19.69 2.34
CA GLY A 306 -6.35 20.35 1.04
C GLY A 306 -6.92 19.56 -0.10
N THR A 307 -6.79 20.11 -1.30
CA THR A 307 -7.09 19.43 -2.55
C THR A 307 -5.81 19.09 -3.31
N TRP A 308 -5.76 17.90 -3.89
CA TRP A 308 -4.54 17.34 -4.53
C TRP A 308 -4.58 17.33 -6.06
N ASP A 309 -5.65 17.85 -6.66
CA ASP A 309 -5.80 17.95 -8.12
C ASP A 309 -6.89 18.97 -8.50
N LEU A 310 -7.09 19.13 -9.81
CA LEU A 310 -8.15 19.92 -10.41
C LEU A 310 -9.54 19.36 -10.08
N ALA A 311 -10.43 20.27 -9.69
CA ALA A 311 -11.84 19.94 -9.55
C ALA A 311 -12.55 19.97 -10.92
N LYS A 312 -13.59 19.15 -11.04
CA LYS A 312 -14.49 19.11 -12.20
C LYS A 312 -15.41 20.34 -12.28
N SER A 313 -15.59 21.01 -11.15
CA SER A 313 -16.37 22.22 -10.98
C SER A 313 -15.70 23.08 -9.91
N GLU A 314 -15.93 24.41 -9.93
CA GLU A 314 -15.46 25.26 -8.84
C GLU A 314 -16.09 24.79 -7.53
N SER A 315 -15.25 24.36 -6.60
CA SER A 315 -15.69 23.70 -5.37
C SER A 315 -14.98 24.33 -4.18
N SER A 316 -15.71 24.53 -3.09
CA SER A 316 -15.18 25.09 -1.85
C SER A 316 -15.47 24.18 -0.68
N VAL A 317 -14.46 23.97 0.15
CA VAL A 317 -14.57 23.26 1.41
C VAL A 317 -14.07 24.16 2.52
N TYR A 318 -14.71 24.08 3.68
CA TYR A 318 -14.34 24.85 4.85
C TYR A 318 -13.92 23.91 5.96
N ILE A 319 -12.85 24.28 6.66
CA ILE A 319 -12.25 23.52 7.75
C ILE A 319 -12.26 24.40 8.99
N ASP A 320 -12.57 23.77 10.12
CA ASP A 320 -12.61 24.44 11.42
C ASP A 320 -12.41 23.44 12.57
N ASN A 321 -12.17 23.95 13.78
CA ASN A 321 -12.11 23.21 15.04
C ASN A 321 -11.16 22.01 15.01
N VAL A 322 -9.93 22.23 14.53
CA VAL A 322 -8.94 21.15 14.41
C VAL A 322 -8.32 20.85 15.77
N SER A 323 -8.39 19.60 16.23
CA SER A 323 -7.77 19.16 17.48
C SER A 323 -6.86 17.96 17.29
N LEU A 324 -5.65 18.03 17.83
CA LEU A 324 -4.72 16.91 17.91
C LEU A 324 -4.37 16.64 19.37
N ARG A 325 -4.64 15.42 19.83
CA ARG A 325 -4.41 15.02 21.23
C ARG A 325 -3.79 13.65 21.33
N GLU A 326 -2.93 13.48 22.33
CA GLU A 326 -2.45 12.16 22.75
C GLU A 326 -3.62 11.36 23.33
N ILE A 327 -3.67 10.07 22.99
CA ILE A 327 -4.76 9.17 23.37
C ILE A 327 -4.24 7.93 24.09
N GLY A 328 -5.14 7.28 24.82
CA GLY A 328 -4.87 6.03 25.52
C GLY A 328 -4.76 4.83 24.56
N VAL A 329 -4.83 3.63 25.13
CA VAL A 329 -4.81 2.37 24.36
C VAL A 329 -5.91 2.39 23.30
N SER A 330 -5.51 2.35 22.03
CA SER A 330 -6.39 2.27 20.87
C SER A 330 -5.84 1.31 19.82
N HIS A 331 -6.75 0.69 19.08
CA HIS A 331 -6.46 -0.29 18.03
C HIS A 331 -5.41 -1.34 18.46
N ASP A 332 -5.57 -1.89 19.67
CA ASP A 332 -4.60 -2.82 20.24
C ASP A 332 -4.55 -4.16 19.48
N VAL A 333 -3.34 -4.67 19.26
CA VAL A 333 -3.10 -6.02 18.71
C VAL A 333 -2.65 -6.93 19.83
N VAL A 334 -3.49 -7.91 20.16
CA VAL A 334 -3.28 -8.88 21.25
C VAL A 334 -2.81 -10.22 20.68
N ARG A 335 -1.65 -10.71 21.13
CA ARG A 335 -1.02 -11.97 20.70
C ARG A 335 -1.05 -13.06 21.76
N GLY A 336 -1.53 -12.77 22.97
CA GLY A 336 -1.45 -13.65 24.12
C GLY A 336 -0.06 -13.70 24.75
N ASP A 337 0.76 -12.66 24.57
CA ASP A 337 2.11 -12.57 25.13
C ASP A 337 2.24 -11.47 26.20
N LYS A 338 3.35 -11.49 26.95
CA LYS A 338 3.62 -10.55 28.05
C LYS A 338 3.81 -9.09 27.61
N ASN A 339 3.86 -8.82 26.30
CA ASN A 339 4.09 -7.50 25.72
C ASN A 339 2.81 -6.87 25.15
N ASP A 340 1.66 -7.56 25.18
CA ASP A 340 0.40 -7.05 24.65
C ASP A 340 -0.04 -5.74 25.32
N LEU A 341 0.08 -5.70 26.65
CA LEU A 341 -0.13 -4.49 27.45
C LEU A 341 0.78 -4.52 28.68
N VAL A 342 1.73 -3.59 28.73
CA VAL A 342 2.67 -3.45 29.84
C VAL A 342 2.38 -2.16 30.58
N VAL A 343 1.99 -2.27 31.85
CA VAL A 343 1.76 -1.13 32.74
C VAL A 343 2.84 -1.10 33.82
N THR A 344 3.55 0.02 33.92
CA THR A 344 4.55 0.23 34.97
C THR A 344 4.28 1.51 35.75
N ASN A 345 4.89 1.63 36.92
CA ASN A 345 5.02 2.93 37.57
C ASN A 345 5.84 3.91 36.69
N GLU A 346 5.84 5.19 37.06
CA GLU A 346 6.57 6.23 36.33
C GLU A 346 8.07 5.94 36.17
N ALA A 347 8.70 5.36 37.20
CA ALA A 347 10.11 4.99 37.17
C ALA A 347 10.42 3.75 36.30
N GLY A 348 9.41 2.95 35.95
CA GLY A 348 9.59 1.67 35.26
C GLY A 348 10.17 0.55 36.13
N THR A 349 10.21 0.73 37.46
CA THR A 349 10.78 -0.23 38.42
C THR A 349 9.77 -1.25 38.91
N VAL A 350 8.47 -0.97 38.79
CA VAL A 350 7.38 -1.87 39.16
C VAL A 350 6.52 -2.11 37.94
N THR A 351 6.35 -3.38 37.55
CA THR A 351 5.43 -3.83 36.51
C THR A 351 4.18 -4.37 37.19
N PHE A 352 3.03 -3.83 36.82
CA PHE A 352 1.72 -4.27 37.29
C PHE A 352 1.18 -5.38 36.38
N THR A 353 0.30 -6.22 36.92
CA THR A 353 -0.28 -7.37 36.21
C THR A 353 -1.79 -7.23 36.03
N THR A 354 -2.42 -8.18 35.35
CA THR A 354 -3.89 -8.22 35.20
C THR A 354 -4.65 -8.40 36.51
N ASP A 355 -3.98 -8.75 37.62
CA ASP A 355 -4.57 -8.74 38.96
C ASP A 355 -4.68 -7.31 39.52
N ASP A 356 -3.81 -6.40 39.06
CA ASP A 356 -3.78 -5.00 39.49
C ASP A 356 -4.74 -4.12 38.69
N TYR A 357 -4.98 -4.45 37.42
CA TYR A 357 -5.82 -3.66 36.53
C TYR A 357 -6.56 -4.48 35.48
N LYS A 358 -7.49 -3.86 34.77
CA LYS A 358 -7.96 -4.33 33.45
C LYS A 358 -8.15 -3.13 32.52
N LEU A 359 -8.13 -3.37 31.21
CA LEU A 359 -8.61 -2.38 30.26
C LEU A 359 -10.11 -2.20 30.49
N GLY A 360 -10.51 -0.95 30.72
CA GLY A 360 -11.91 -0.57 30.85
C GLY A 360 -12.44 0.01 29.54
N ASP A 361 -13.61 0.62 29.65
CA ASP A 361 -14.24 1.33 28.53
C ASP A 361 -13.41 2.54 28.08
N HIS A 362 -13.78 3.04 26.90
CA HIS A 362 -13.20 4.26 26.37
C HIS A 362 -13.51 5.45 27.29
N ALA A 363 -12.52 6.31 27.52
CA ALA A 363 -12.69 7.49 28.36
C ALA A 363 -13.68 8.52 27.76
N GLY A 364 -14.09 8.33 26.50
CA GLY A 364 -15.07 9.16 25.78
C GLY A 364 -14.52 10.53 25.34
N GLY A 365 -15.22 11.14 24.39
CA GLY A 365 -14.94 12.51 23.91
C GLY A 365 -13.53 12.72 23.35
N ASP A 366 -12.93 13.84 23.70
CA ASP A 366 -11.60 14.29 23.25
C ASP A 366 -10.44 13.36 23.66
N TYR A 367 -10.68 12.41 24.58
CA TYR A 367 -9.65 11.56 25.20
C TYR A 367 -9.76 10.10 24.79
N ALA A 368 -10.11 9.87 23.53
CA ALA A 368 -10.29 8.55 22.93
C ALA A 368 -9.27 7.49 23.39
N GLY A 369 -9.68 6.23 23.34
CA GLY A 369 -8.88 5.12 23.87
C GLY A 369 -9.32 4.66 25.26
N LYS A 370 -8.88 3.46 25.62
CA LYS A 370 -9.36 2.70 26.78
C LYS A 370 -8.75 3.24 28.08
N ALA A 371 -9.57 3.44 29.10
CA ALA A 371 -9.10 3.71 30.46
C ALA A 371 -8.50 2.43 31.10
N LEU A 372 -7.72 2.58 32.17
CA LEU A 372 -7.36 1.44 33.03
C LEU A 372 -8.25 1.44 34.26
N GLU A 373 -9.00 0.36 34.47
CA GLU A 373 -9.72 0.12 35.73
C GLU A 373 -8.76 -0.49 36.74
N LEU A 374 -8.59 0.16 37.89
CA LEU A 374 -7.61 -0.14 38.92
C LEU A 374 -8.23 -1.02 40.01
N LYS A 375 -7.60 -2.16 40.30
CA LYS A 375 -8.11 -3.18 41.23
C LYS A 375 -7.38 -3.15 42.58
N SER A 376 -6.06 -3.02 42.59
CA SER A 376 -5.24 -3.16 43.79
C SER A 376 -4.82 -1.81 44.41
N ALA A 377 -4.59 -1.79 45.73
CA ALA A 377 -4.13 -0.57 46.43
C ALA A 377 -2.74 -0.10 45.93
N GLY A 378 -1.89 -1.03 45.51
CA GLY A 378 -0.54 -0.74 45.01
C GLY A 378 -0.56 0.16 43.77
N ILE A 379 -1.37 -0.20 42.76
CA ILE A 379 -1.49 0.60 41.55
C ILE A 379 -2.29 1.90 41.79
N LYS A 380 -3.31 1.87 42.66
CA LYS A 380 -4.10 3.07 43.05
C LYS A 380 -3.27 4.13 43.78
N SER A 381 -2.17 3.74 44.41
CA SER A 381 -1.25 4.66 45.09
C SER A 381 -0.31 5.41 44.15
N GLN A 382 -0.20 4.97 42.90
CA GLN A 382 0.61 5.67 41.89
C GLN A 382 -0.07 6.98 41.51
N LYS A 383 0.71 8.01 41.15
CA LYS A 383 0.18 9.23 40.51
C LYS A 383 0.16 9.10 38.98
N THR A 384 1.12 8.35 38.46
CA THR A 384 1.43 8.26 37.05
C THR A 384 1.75 6.82 36.70
N LEU A 385 1.21 6.33 35.59
CA LEU A 385 1.51 5.03 35.03
C LEU A 385 2.08 5.20 33.61
N LYS A 386 3.08 4.40 33.27
CA LYS A 386 3.53 4.24 31.88
C LYS A 386 2.83 3.02 31.30
N VAL A 387 2.16 3.22 30.18
CA VAL A 387 1.37 2.18 29.51
C VAL A 387 1.94 1.96 28.13
N LYS A 388 2.30 0.71 27.83
CA LYS A 388 2.81 0.28 26.52
C LYS A 388 1.92 -0.79 25.92
N TRP A 389 1.67 -0.72 24.63
CA TRP A 389 0.90 -1.71 23.88
C TRP A 389 1.36 -1.74 22.43
N ARG A 390 0.81 -2.68 21.66
CA ARG A 390 0.97 -2.75 20.21
C ARG A 390 -0.23 -2.11 19.52
N GLN A 391 -0.02 -1.06 18.74
CA GLN A 391 -1.08 -0.41 17.97
C GLN A 391 -1.08 -0.90 16.53
N SER A 392 -2.23 -1.37 16.06
CA SER A 392 -2.45 -1.81 14.69
C SER A 392 -2.08 -0.72 13.68
N GLY A 393 -1.40 -1.11 12.60
CA GLY A 393 -1.12 -0.22 11.47
C GLY A 393 -2.29 -0.02 10.49
N GLU A 394 -3.46 -0.60 10.80
CA GLU A 394 -4.59 -0.65 9.90
C GLU A 394 -5.16 0.74 9.60
N HIS A 395 -5.56 0.94 8.35
CA HIS A 395 -6.16 2.18 7.86
C HIS A 395 -5.30 3.45 7.97
N ILE A 396 -3.98 3.33 8.11
CA ILE A 396 -3.06 4.47 8.10
C ILE A 396 -2.62 4.83 6.67
N PHE A 397 -2.44 3.83 5.81
CA PHE A 397 -2.10 4.01 4.40
C PHE A 397 -3.15 3.34 3.49
N GLY A 398 -2.98 3.52 2.18
CA GLY A 398 -3.63 2.64 1.21
C GLY A 398 -3.03 1.23 1.27
N GLY A 399 -3.84 0.20 1.02
CA GLY A 399 -3.46 -1.20 1.20
C GLY A 399 -3.81 -1.76 2.59
N GLY A 400 -3.58 -3.05 2.77
CA GLY A 400 -3.70 -3.74 4.05
C GLY A 400 -2.42 -3.63 4.88
N VAL A 401 -2.40 -4.37 5.98
CA VAL A 401 -1.22 -4.47 6.85
C VAL A 401 -0.74 -5.91 6.81
N PRO A 402 0.55 -6.18 6.50
CA PRO A 402 1.04 -7.54 6.41
C PRO A 402 1.04 -8.25 7.77
N GLY A 403 0.95 -9.58 7.74
CA GLY A 403 1.20 -10.40 8.93
C GLY A 403 2.69 -10.46 9.25
N ILE A 404 3.04 -10.68 10.51
CA ILE A 404 4.43 -10.84 10.93
C ILE A 404 4.98 -12.19 10.48
N ALA A 405 6.11 -12.18 9.79
CA ALA A 405 6.73 -13.39 9.26
C ALA A 405 7.92 -13.79 10.10
N CYS A 406 7.64 -14.35 11.27
CA CYS A 406 8.68 -14.87 12.14
C CYS A 406 9.01 -16.32 11.75
N PRO A 407 10.28 -16.75 11.88
CA PRO A 407 10.64 -18.15 11.74
C PRO A 407 9.73 -19.09 12.53
N ASN A 408 9.23 -20.14 11.89
CA ASN A 408 8.30 -21.13 12.47
C ASN A 408 6.99 -20.54 13.01
N GLY A 409 6.60 -19.33 12.57
CA GLY A 409 5.31 -18.72 12.89
C GLY A 409 4.24 -19.06 11.85
N ASP A 410 2.98 -18.86 12.23
CA ASP A 410 1.80 -19.20 11.41
C ASP A 410 1.72 -18.44 10.07
N PHE A 411 2.53 -17.40 9.86
CA PHE A 411 2.61 -16.69 8.58
C PHE A 411 2.88 -17.64 7.42
N PHE A 412 3.90 -18.49 7.55
CA PHE A 412 4.25 -19.43 6.49
C PHE A 412 3.21 -20.53 6.37
N ASP A 413 2.66 -21.03 7.49
CA ASP A 413 1.62 -22.06 7.45
C ASP A 413 0.36 -21.59 6.70
N ILE A 414 -0.08 -20.36 6.93
CA ILE A 414 -1.24 -19.77 6.24
C ILE A 414 -0.94 -19.53 4.77
N GLN A 415 0.23 -18.97 4.45
CA GLN A 415 0.66 -18.78 3.06
C GLN A 415 0.73 -20.13 2.31
N ASN A 416 1.30 -21.16 2.94
CA ASN A 416 1.43 -22.50 2.37
C ASN A 416 0.09 -23.20 2.21
N ALA A 417 -0.84 -23.01 3.15
CA ALA A 417 -2.19 -23.53 3.03
C ALA A 417 -2.91 -22.92 1.83
N GLN A 418 -2.80 -21.60 1.63
CA GLN A 418 -3.38 -20.94 0.46
C GLN A 418 -2.73 -21.44 -0.83
N TRP A 419 -1.40 -21.52 -0.88
CA TRP A 419 -0.71 -21.94 -2.09
C TRP A 419 -1.02 -23.35 -2.51
N ARG A 420 -1.16 -24.29 -1.57
CA ARG A 420 -1.61 -25.64 -1.90
C ARG A 420 -2.98 -25.64 -2.59
N LYS A 421 -3.91 -24.79 -2.15
CA LYS A 421 -5.22 -24.64 -2.80
C LYS A 421 -5.16 -24.00 -4.18
N ILE A 422 -4.24 -23.06 -4.38
CA ILE A 422 -4.00 -22.48 -5.71
C ILE A 422 -3.34 -23.53 -6.62
N ASP A 423 -2.32 -24.24 -6.16
CA ASP A 423 -1.60 -25.26 -6.93
C ASP A 423 -2.52 -26.41 -7.37
N GLU A 424 -3.42 -26.88 -6.50
CA GLU A 424 -4.48 -27.87 -6.82
C GLU A 424 -5.28 -27.51 -8.08
N LEU A 425 -5.49 -26.20 -8.34
CA LEU A 425 -6.27 -25.72 -9.48
C LEU A 425 -5.37 -25.39 -10.68
N PHE A 426 -4.34 -24.58 -10.47
CA PHE A 426 -3.55 -23.99 -11.57
C PHE A 426 -2.52 -24.96 -12.17
N SER A 427 -2.05 -25.95 -11.40
CA SER A 427 -1.12 -26.96 -11.92
C SER A 427 -1.74 -27.81 -13.03
N LEU A 428 -3.08 -27.89 -13.12
CA LEU A 428 -3.80 -28.63 -14.16
C LEU A 428 -3.57 -28.07 -15.57
N GLN A 429 -3.18 -26.79 -15.69
CA GLN A 429 -2.80 -26.19 -16.98
C GLN A 429 -1.40 -26.62 -17.45
N SER A 430 -0.59 -27.19 -16.56
CA SER A 430 0.80 -27.50 -16.86
C SER A 430 0.95 -28.64 -17.86
N ASN A 431 1.97 -28.52 -18.71
CA ASN A 431 2.37 -29.55 -19.66
C ASN A 431 3.83 -29.32 -20.09
N LYS A 432 4.30 -30.05 -21.11
CA LYS A 432 5.69 -29.91 -21.61
C LYS A 432 6.03 -28.51 -22.16
N TYR A 433 5.03 -27.69 -22.47
CA TYR A 433 5.16 -26.31 -22.96
C TYR A 433 4.85 -25.26 -21.87
N TYR A 434 3.99 -25.59 -20.90
CA TYR A 434 3.56 -24.69 -19.81
C TYR A 434 4.03 -25.22 -18.47
N LYS A 435 5.03 -24.54 -17.90
CA LYS A 435 5.44 -24.74 -16.51
C LYS A 435 4.47 -24.00 -15.59
N PRO A 436 4.11 -24.54 -14.40
CA PRO A 436 3.36 -23.78 -13.41
C PRO A 436 4.08 -22.47 -13.07
N ARG A 437 3.31 -21.38 -12.98
CA ARG A 437 3.81 -20.04 -12.68
C ARG A 437 3.08 -19.48 -11.48
N TYR A 438 3.82 -19.00 -10.49
CA TYR A 438 3.25 -18.39 -9.30
C TYR A 438 3.77 -16.97 -9.15
N PHE A 439 2.87 -16.01 -9.31
CA PHE A 439 3.21 -14.61 -9.16
C PHE A 439 2.97 -14.19 -7.71
N LEU A 440 4.06 -14.02 -6.98
CA LEU A 440 4.08 -13.60 -5.58
C LEU A 440 3.87 -12.08 -5.51
N TYR A 441 2.82 -11.65 -4.81
CA TYR A 441 2.30 -10.28 -4.89
C TYR A 441 3.22 -9.21 -4.32
N TYR A 442 4.12 -9.50 -3.36
CA TYR A 442 5.07 -8.61 -2.66
C TYR A 442 5.36 -7.22 -3.29
N ASP A 443 4.36 -6.35 -3.29
CA ASP A 443 4.31 -5.03 -3.94
C ASP A 443 3.85 -4.03 -2.89
N GLU A 444 4.48 -2.86 -2.86
CA GLU A 444 4.10 -1.73 -2.01
C GLU A 444 3.81 -2.08 -0.54
N ILE A 445 4.67 -2.87 0.11
CA ILE A 445 4.51 -3.21 1.54
C ILE A 445 4.89 -1.98 2.38
N ARG A 446 3.89 -1.15 2.72
CA ARG A 446 4.08 0.16 3.37
C ARG A 446 4.38 0.11 4.87
N ILE A 447 4.10 -1.02 5.54
CA ILE A 447 4.33 -1.22 6.97
C ILE A 447 5.05 -2.55 7.15
N MET A 448 6.23 -2.55 7.78
CA MET A 448 7.02 -3.77 7.91
C MET A 448 8.07 -3.64 9.03
N ASN A 449 8.43 -4.77 9.65
CA ASN A 449 9.59 -4.91 10.54
C ASN A 449 9.47 -4.17 11.89
N TRP A 450 8.28 -4.06 12.48
CA TRP A 450 8.09 -3.38 13.76
C TRP A 450 8.24 -4.29 14.98
N GLU A 451 7.97 -5.58 14.85
CA GLU A 451 8.03 -6.57 15.93
C GLU A 451 9.45 -7.13 16.22
N ARG A 452 10.48 -6.28 16.12
CA ARG A 452 11.90 -6.66 16.32
C ARG A 452 12.25 -7.10 17.75
N GLN A 453 11.34 -6.90 18.70
CA GLN A 453 11.52 -7.26 20.11
C GLN A 453 11.11 -8.72 20.40
N ILE A 454 10.44 -9.38 19.46
CA ILE A 454 10.05 -10.78 19.61
C ILE A 454 11.29 -11.64 19.38
N ALA A 455 11.71 -12.39 20.40
CA ALA A 455 12.90 -13.26 20.32
C ALA A 455 12.81 -14.30 19.19
N ALA A 456 11.59 -14.75 18.86
CA ALA A 456 11.32 -15.65 17.75
C ALA A 456 11.46 -14.99 16.36
N CYS A 457 11.59 -13.66 16.27
CA CYS A 457 11.72 -12.88 15.05
C CYS A 457 13.07 -12.14 15.04
N PRO A 458 14.21 -12.86 14.97
CA PRO A 458 15.55 -12.30 15.23
C PRO A 458 16.08 -11.39 14.09
N THR A 459 15.31 -11.16 13.03
CA THR A 459 15.74 -10.38 11.86
C THR A 459 16.04 -8.94 12.24
N VAL A 460 17.25 -8.48 11.89
CA VAL A 460 17.80 -7.21 12.39
C VAL A 460 17.47 -6.03 11.47
N SER A 461 17.39 -6.27 10.15
CA SER A 461 17.13 -5.24 9.12
C SER A 461 15.81 -5.47 8.37
N ALA A 462 15.26 -4.40 7.78
CA ALA A 462 14.04 -4.48 7.00
C ALA A 462 14.25 -5.27 5.69
N ALA A 463 15.41 -5.10 5.05
CA ALA A 463 15.82 -5.93 3.92
C ALA A 463 15.79 -7.42 4.29
N ASP A 464 16.52 -7.83 5.34
CA ASP A 464 16.58 -9.24 5.77
C ASP A 464 15.19 -9.82 6.13
N TYR A 465 14.31 -8.99 6.66
CA TYR A 465 12.93 -9.38 6.94
C TYR A 465 12.12 -9.61 5.67
N LEU A 466 12.17 -8.70 4.69
CA LEU A 466 11.55 -8.90 3.37
C LEU A 466 12.11 -10.16 2.68
N HIS A 467 13.42 -10.35 2.79
CA HIS A 467 14.14 -11.51 2.28
C HIS A 467 13.61 -12.81 2.88
N HIS A 468 13.47 -12.85 4.21
CA HIS A 468 12.92 -13.98 4.93
C HIS A 468 11.47 -14.27 4.52
N MET A 469 10.64 -13.22 4.42
CA MET A 469 9.25 -13.36 3.99
C MET A 469 9.12 -14.02 2.62
N VAL A 470 9.81 -13.49 1.61
CA VAL A 470 9.68 -13.98 0.23
C VAL A 470 10.30 -15.37 0.09
N ARG A 471 11.45 -15.62 0.71
CA ARG A 471 12.13 -16.93 0.64
C ARG A 471 11.35 -18.03 1.33
N GLY A 472 10.73 -17.75 2.49
CA GLY A 472 9.93 -18.76 3.17
C GLY A 472 8.76 -19.23 2.31
N VAL A 473 8.09 -18.31 1.60
CA VAL A 473 7.04 -18.69 0.64
C VAL A 473 7.63 -19.38 -0.60
N GLN A 474 8.74 -18.89 -1.16
CA GLN A 474 9.36 -19.53 -2.32
C GLN A 474 9.85 -20.96 -2.01
N ASN A 475 10.34 -21.24 -0.81
CA ASN A 475 10.81 -22.57 -0.42
C ASN A 475 9.70 -23.63 -0.49
N GLU A 476 8.45 -23.21 -0.33
CA GLU A 476 7.28 -24.07 -0.29
C GLU A 476 6.66 -24.22 -1.68
N VAL A 477 6.59 -23.12 -2.42
CA VAL A 477 6.05 -23.08 -3.79
C VAL A 477 7.04 -23.63 -4.82
N ALA A 478 8.35 -23.51 -4.60
CA ALA A 478 9.40 -23.92 -5.54
C ALA A 478 10.04 -25.28 -5.21
N THR A 479 9.28 -26.22 -4.63
CA THR A 479 9.79 -27.55 -4.21
C THR A 479 10.12 -28.51 -5.38
N GLY A 480 9.99 -28.08 -6.64
CA GLY A 480 10.43 -28.86 -7.80
C GLY A 480 11.17 -28.02 -8.86
N GLU A 481 12.04 -28.65 -9.65
CA GLU A 481 12.81 -28.03 -10.75
C GLU A 481 11.94 -27.43 -11.90
N TYR A 482 10.61 -27.49 -11.77
CA TYR A 482 9.66 -27.24 -12.85
C TYR A 482 8.69 -26.06 -12.62
N VAL A 483 8.85 -25.28 -11.55
CA VAL A 483 7.98 -24.12 -11.22
C VAL A 483 8.71 -22.79 -11.47
N GLU A 484 8.01 -21.80 -12.05
CA GLU A 484 8.52 -20.42 -12.14
C GLU A 484 7.85 -19.54 -11.08
N THR A 485 8.63 -18.89 -10.22
CA THR A 485 8.11 -17.84 -9.33
C THR A 485 8.36 -16.47 -9.92
N LEU A 486 7.40 -15.55 -9.75
CA LEU A 486 7.50 -14.16 -10.19
C LEU A 486 7.27 -13.21 -9.03
N VAL A 487 7.84 -12.00 -9.11
CA VAL A 487 7.64 -10.95 -8.12
C VAL A 487 7.70 -9.57 -8.78
N TRP A 488 6.96 -8.60 -8.24
CA TRP A 488 7.12 -7.20 -8.64
C TRP A 488 8.49 -6.66 -8.22
N ASN A 489 9.03 -5.72 -8.99
CA ASN A 489 10.40 -5.23 -8.78
C ASN A 489 10.53 -4.25 -7.61
N ASP A 490 9.50 -3.46 -7.33
CA ASP A 490 9.55 -2.22 -6.56
C ASP A 490 10.16 -2.38 -5.16
N MET A 491 9.76 -3.41 -4.41
CA MET A 491 10.25 -3.68 -3.06
C MET A 491 11.70 -4.19 -3.01
N PHE A 492 12.28 -4.53 -4.17
CA PHE A 492 13.65 -5.05 -4.32
C PHE A 492 14.54 -4.13 -5.17
N ASP A 493 14.00 -3.01 -5.65
CA ASP A 493 14.64 -2.12 -6.62
C ASP A 493 15.06 -0.79 -5.97
N PRO A 494 16.37 -0.47 -5.92
CA PRO A 494 16.88 0.75 -5.28
C PRO A 494 16.54 2.03 -6.03
N TYR A 495 16.07 1.92 -7.27
CA TYR A 495 15.54 3.05 -8.02
C TYR A 495 14.07 3.33 -7.69
N MET A 496 13.47 2.53 -6.78
CA MET A 496 12.05 2.48 -6.42
C MET A 496 11.76 2.45 -4.92
N ASN A 497 11.07 1.41 -4.42
CA ASN A 497 10.62 1.32 -3.03
C ASN A 497 11.71 0.73 -2.12
N ALA A 498 12.71 0.03 -2.68
CA ALA A 498 13.83 -0.48 -1.90
C ALA A 498 14.84 0.64 -1.58
N ILE A 499 14.44 1.59 -0.75
CA ILE A 499 15.23 2.76 -0.38
C ILE A 499 15.51 2.78 1.14
N PRO A 500 16.38 3.68 1.63
CA PRO A 500 16.68 3.76 3.06
C PRO A 500 15.47 4.04 3.95
N ALA A 501 14.47 4.76 3.43
CA ALA A 501 13.24 5.05 4.15
C ALA A 501 12.04 5.00 3.20
N TYR A 502 11.19 3.98 3.38
CA TYR A 502 9.97 3.79 2.60
C TYR A 502 8.79 3.66 3.57
N TYR A 503 7.85 4.62 3.52
CA TYR A 503 6.67 4.66 4.39
C TYR A 503 7.01 4.37 5.87
N LYS A 504 6.37 3.36 6.47
CA LYS A 504 6.64 2.85 7.82
C LYS A 504 7.29 1.48 7.71
N VAL A 505 8.21 1.29 6.78
CA VAL A 505 9.17 0.19 6.85
C VAL A 505 10.25 0.56 7.87
N ASN A 506 10.40 -0.27 8.88
CA ASN A 506 11.25 0.03 10.02
C ASN A 506 12.70 -0.39 9.75
N GLY A 507 13.42 0.49 9.05
CA GLY A 507 14.80 0.28 8.62
C GLY A 507 14.93 0.34 7.09
N ALA A 508 16.18 0.33 6.62
CA ALA A 508 16.47 0.40 5.20
C ALA A 508 16.12 -0.92 4.49
N LEU A 509 15.41 -0.81 3.36
CA LEU A 509 15.27 -1.91 2.38
C LEU A 509 16.50 -2.04 1.50
N PHE A 510 17.28 -0.95 1.38
CA PHE A 510 18.55 -0.91 0.69
C PHE A 510 19.51 0.06 1.38
N ASP A 511 20.76 -0.35 1.57
CA ASP A 511 21.80 0.52 2.13
C ASP A 511 22.58 1.24 1.02
N VAL A 512 22.33 2.54 0.87
CA VAL A 512 22.97 3.42 -0.13
C VAL A 512 24.47 3.66 0.13
N ALA A 513 25.00 3.34 1.31
CA ALA A 513 26.43 3.44 1.60
C ALA A 513 27.26 2.32 0.94
N CYS A 514 26.60 1.33 0.35
CA CYS A 514 27.20 0.18 -0.31
C CYS A 514 27.15 0.30 -1.83
N THR A 515 27.76 1.35 -2.39
CA THR A 515 28.07 1.40 -3.83
C THR A 515 29.13 0.35 -4.19
N SER A 516 29.27 0.03 -5.49
CA SER A 516 30.34 -0.85 -6.00
C SER A 516 31.77 -0.36 -5.70
N SER A 517 31.92 0.88 -5.22
CA SER A 517 33.19 1.52 -4.85
C SER A 517 33.42 1.61 -3.33
N SER A 518 32.50 1.13 -2.49
CA SER A 518 32.63 1.21 -1.03
C SER A 518 33.75 0.32 -0.48
N THR A 519 34.64 0.92 0.33
CA THR A 519 35.72 0.20 1.02
C THR A 519 35.32 -0.33 2.40
N ASP A 520 34.11 0.00 2.89
CA ASP A 520 33.56 -0.49 4.16
C ASP A 520 33.44 -2.02 4.13
N GLN A 521 34.00 -2.69 5.14
CA GLN A 521 34.04 -4.15 5.23
C GLN A 521 32.65 -4.77 5.45
N ARG A 522 31.68 -3.98 5.93
CA ARG A 522 30.23 -4.34 5.95
C ARG A 522 29.66 -4.36 4.54
N CYS A 523 30.01 -3.38 3.70
CA CYS A 523 29.62 -3.34 2.30
C CYS A 523 30.32 -4.41 1.46
N LYS A 524 31.56 -4.82 1.79
CA LYS A 524 32.19 -5.99 1.14
C LYS A 524 31.48 -7.31 1.45
N ARG A 525 30.75 -7.43 2.57
CA ARG A 525 29.88 -8.59 2.83
C ARG A 525 28.51 -8.45 2.13
N TYR A 526 27.95 -7.25 2.12
CA TYR A 526 26.64 -6.94 1.51
C TYR A 526 26.66 -6.92 -0.03
N ASN A 527 27.76 -6.47 -0.67
CA ASN A 527 27.92 -6.43 -2.13
C ASN A 527 28.58 -7.69 -2.72
N ALA A 528 29.31 -8.48 -1.92
CA ALA A 528 29.86 -9.77 -2.38
C ALA A 528 28.82 -10.90 -2.36
N GLN A 529 27.70 -10.72 -1.64
CA GLN A 529 26.51 -11.55 -1.72
C GLN A 529 25.51 -10.77 -2.57
N ARG A 530 25.08 -11.30 -3.71
CA ARG A 530 24.12 -10.61 -4.58
C ARG A 530 22.92 -10.14 -3.72
N PRO A 531 22.47 -8.87 -3.79
CA PRO A 531 21.49 -8.32 -2.86
C PRO A 531 20.08 -8.90 -3.01
N TYR A 532 19.85 -9.82 -3.95
CA TYR A 532 18.56 -10.44 -4.18
C TYR A 532 18.41 -11.70 -3.33
N PRO A 533 17.60 -11.70 -2.28
CA PRO A 533 17.20 -12.91 -1.57
C PRO A 533 16.17 -13.70 -2.39
N LEU A 534 16.27 -13.70 -3.71
CA LEU A 534 15.34 -14.35 -4.60
C LEU A 534 16.07 -15.55 -5.18
N TYR A 535 15.34 -16.63 -5.47
CA TYR A 535 15.94 -17.68 -6.28
C TYR A 535 16.43 -17.08 -7.61
N PRO A 536 17.62 -17.43 -8.12
CA PRO A 536 18.09 -16.92 -9.42
C PRO A 536 17.15 -17.21 -10.59
N SER A 537 16.29 -18.23 -10.45
CA SER A 537 15.24 -18.59 -11.41
C SER A 537 13.99 -17.70 -11.34
N THR A 538 13.86 -16.86 -10.31
CA THR A 538 12.74 -15.91 -10.14
C THR A 538 12.67 -14.97 -11.33
N ILE A 539 11.46 -14.63 -11.76
CA ILE A 539 11.24 -13.67 -12.83
C ILE A 539 10.85 -12.34 -12.21
N ILE A 540 11.55 -11.28 -12.58
CA ILE A 540 11.26 -9.93 -12.13
C ILE A 540 10.21 -9.32 -13.05
N VAL A 541 9.11 -8.84 -12.48
CA VAL A 541 8.05 -8.15 -13.20
C VAL A 541 8.20 -6.65 -12.94
N ASN A 542 8.76 -5.93 -13.91
CA ASN A 542 9.04 -4.50 -13.80
C ASN A 542 7.80 -3.69 -14.14
N TRP A 543 7.20 -3.00 -13.17
CA TRP A 543 5.94 -2.26 -13.40
C TRP A 543 6.09 -0.75 -13.31
N THR A 544 7.04 -0.28 -12.51
CA THR A 544 7.36 1.14 -12.44
C THR A 544 8.85 1.36 -12.22
N ALA A 545 9.33 2.50 -12.68
CA ALA A 545 10.56 3.13 -12.22
C ALA A 545 10.33 4.61 -11.81
N LYS A 546 9.06 4.99 -11.57
CA LYS A 546 8.58 6.35 -11.32
C LYS A 546 8.27 6.53 -9.83
N ASN A 547 8.95 7.47 -9.19
CA ASN A 547 8.56 8.06 -7.92
C ASN A 547 7.70 9.31 -8.19
N ALA A 548 6.42 9.25 -7.81
CA ALA A 548 5.45 10.30 -8.09
C ALA A 548 5.78 11.67 -7.48
N THR A 549 6.64 11.74 -6.46
CA THR A 549 6.99 12.99 -5.78
C THR A 549 8.26 13.65 -6.31
N THR A 550 9.17 12.90 -6.94
CA THR A 550 10.47 13.43 -7.40
C THR A 550 10.62 13.44 -8.91
N ASP A 551 9.89 12.58 -9.62
CA ASP A 551 10.12 12.34 -11.04
C ASP A 551 9.20 13.23 -11.86
N THR A 552 9.70 14.43 -12.14
CA THR A 552 8.93 15.52 -12.77
C THR A 552 9.07 15.57 -14.29
N THR A 553 9.95 14.75 -14.89
CA THR A 553 10.15 14.70 -16.34
C THR A 553 10.23 13.26 -16.86
N GLU A 554 9.75 13.06 -18.09
CA GLU A 554 9.83 11.75 -18.75
C GLU A 554 11.27 11.25 -18.91
N VAL A 555 12.23 12.15 -19.14
CA VAL A 555 13.66 11.81 -19.25
C VAL A 555 14.18 11.13 -17.98
N ILE A 556 13.81 11.65 -16.80
CA ILE A 556 14.20 11.07 -15.51
C ILE A 556 13.56 9.68 -15.35
N VAL A 557 12.27 9.55 -15.69
CA VAL A 557 11.55 8.27 -15.61
C VAL A 557 12.16 7.22 -16.54
N THR A 558 12.44 7.56 -17.80
CA THR A 558 13.09 6.66 -18.76
C THR A 558 14.48 6.24 -18.29
N GLN A 559 15.27 7.16 -17.72
CA GLN A 559 16.59 6.83 -17.15
C GLN A 559 16.46 5.85 -15.99
N LYS A 560 15.58 6.10 -15.02
CA LYS A 560 15.36 5.17 -13.89
C LYS A 560 14.90 3.79 -14.35
N ARG A 561 14.06 3.70 -15.40
CA ARG A 561 13.68 2.42 -15.99
C ARG A 561 14.87 1.67 -16.55
N ARG A 562 15.78 2.35 -17.25
CA ARG A 562 17.03 1.72 -17.71
C ARG A 562 17.88 1.24 -16.54
N ASP A 563 18.00 2.04 -15.49
CA ASP A 563 18.81 1.69 -14.32
C ASP A 563 18.24 0.48 -13.58
N SER A 564 16.92 0.43 -13.41
CA SER A 564 16.17 -0.72 -12.88
C SER A 564 16.38 -1.99 -13.73
N LEU A 565 16.20 -1.90 -15.05
CA LEU A 565 16.42 -3.02 -15.98
C LEU A 565 17.86 -3.55 -15.91
N ALA A 566 18.83 -2.63 -15.85
CA ALA A 566 20.25 -2.94 -15.75
C ALA A 566 20.61 -3.57 -14.41
N TYR A 567 19.97 -3.13 -13.32
CA TYR A 567 20.13 -3.71 -11.99
C TYR A 567 19.69 -5.19 -12.01
N PHE A 568 18.50 -5.50 -12.55
CA PHE A 568 18.00 -6.88 -12.64
C PHE A 568 18.49 -7.68 -13.85
N ARG A 569 19.55 -7.25 -14.56
CA ARG A 569 19.99 -7.88 -15.83
C ARG A 569 20.31 -9.37 -15.75
N ASP A 570 20.67 -9.86 -14.57
CA ASP A 570 20.99 -11.27 -14.31
C ASP A 570 19.72 -12.14 -14.08
N PHE A 571 18.56 -11.50 -13.93
CA PHE A 571 17.26 -12.16 -13.84
C PHE A 571 16.55 -12.15 -15.18
N ARG A 572 15.65 -13.12 -15.36
CA ARG A 572 14.65 -13.09 -16.44
C ARG A 572 13.60 -12.05 -16.09
N GLN A 573 13.17 -11.27 -17.07
CA GLN A 573 12.33 -10.09 -16.81
C GLN A 573 11.07 -10.07 -17.70
N VAL A 574 9.98 -9.59 -17.11
CA VAL A 574 8.73 -9.23 -17.80
C VAL A 574 8.45 -7.75 -17.53
N ILE A 575 8.08 -6.99 -18.56
CA ILE A 575 7.77 -5.56 -18.40
C ILE A 575 6.26 -5.35 -18.33
N ALA A 576 5.76 -4.90 -17.18
CA ALA A 576 4.39 -4.45 -17.00
C ALA A 576 4.28 -2.99 -17.45
N LEU A 577 3.61 -2.78 -18.59
CA LEU A 577 3.69 -1.52 -19.35
C LEU A 577 2.84 -0.38 -18.77
N TYR A 578 1.96 -0.69 -17.81
CA TYR A 578 1.01 0.22 -17.15
C TYR A 578 0.41 1.30 -18.08
N TYR A 579 -0.43 0.86 -19.02
CA TYR A 579 -0.90 1.67 -20.16
C TYR A 579 -2.03 2.65 -19.84
N ASN A 580 -2.48 2.73 -18.58
CA ASN A 580 -3.47 3.74 -18.16
C ASN A 580 -2.98 5.20 -18.39
N ASP A 581 -1.70 5.37 -18.72
CA ASP A 581 -1.03 6.60 -19.10
C ASP A 581 -0.11 6.29 -20.30
N ASP A 582 -0.38 6.91 -21.45
CA ASP A 582 0.34 6.65 -22.71
C ASP A 582 1.85 6.92 -22.58
N ALA A 583 2.23 7.92 -21.77
CA ALA A 583 3.61 8.27 -21.50
C ALA A 583 4.37 7.10 -20.85
N ASN A 584 3.70 6.27 -20.04
CA ASN A 584 4.33 5.09 -19.44
C ASN A 584 4.67 4.04 -20.49
N LEU A 585 3.77 3.75 -21.43
CA LEU A 585 4.07 2.80 -22.50
C LEU A 585 5.25 3.30 -23.35
N THR A 586 5.24 4.58 -23.74
CA THR A 586 6.32 5.20 -24.52
C THR A 586 7.66 5.07 -23.83
N SER A 587 7.77 5.50 -22.57
CA SER A 587 9.03 5.49 -21.82
C SER A 587 9.56 4.08 -21.51
N TRP A 588 8.70 3.05 -21.41
CA TRP A 588 9.16 1.66 -21.27
C TRP A 588 9.78 1.14 -22.57
N LEU A 589 9.12 1.39 -23.71
CA LEU A 589 9.65 1.00 -25.02
C LEU A 589 10.95 1.76 -25.34
N GLU A 590 11.03 3.04 -24.98
CA GLU A 590 12.26 3.83 -25.10
C GLU A 590 13.39 3.29 -24.22
N ALA A 591 13.12 2.98 -22.94
CA ALA A 591 14.12 2.43 -22.03
C ALA A 591 14.70 1.11 -22.57
N LEU A 592 13.87 0.25 -23.16
CA LEU A 592 14.33 -0.98 -23.81
C LEU A 592 15.18 -0.70 -25.06
N ASN A 593 14.75 0.22 -25.92
CA ASN A 593 15.48 0.59 -27.15
C ASN A 593 16.85 1.23 -26.85
N THR A 594 16.95 1.95 -25.72
CA THR A 594 18.14 2.73 -25.35
C THR A 594 19.00 2.07 -24.27
N SER A 595 18.65 0.86 -23.82
CA SER A 595 19.46 0.10 -22.89
C SER A 595 20.81 -0.26 -23.54
N THR A 596 21.90 -0.03 -22.81
CA THR A 596 23.27 -0.31 -23.27
C THR A 596 23.85 -1.62 -22.73
N VAL A 597 23.10 -2.31 -21.86
CA VAL A 597 23.49 -3.60 -21.29
C VAL A 597 22.61 -4.72 -21.85
N PRO A 598 23.13 -5.96 -21.97
CA PRO A 598 22.31 -7.12 -22.31
C PRO A 598 21.23 -7.35 -21.25
N LEU A 599 19.99 -7.57 -21.68
CA LEU A 599 18.83 -7.81 -20.81
C LEU A 599 18.16 -9.14 -21.19
N ALA A 600 17.82 -9.96 -20.19
CA ALA A 600 17.05 -11.19 -20.37
C ALA A 600 15.54 -10.93 -20.36
N ILE A 601 15.05 -10.12 -21.31
CA ILE A 601 13.62 -9.83 -21.46
C ILE A 601 12.92 -11.05 -22.07
N GLU A 602 12.04 -11.68 -21.30
CA GLU A 602 11.23 -12.82 -21.72
C GLU A 602 9.77 -12.45 -22.00
N GLY A 603 9.36 -11.23 -21.62
CA GLY A 603 7.96 -10.88 -21.76
C GLY A 603 7.59 -9.43 -21.56
N VAL A 604 6.32 -9.18 -21.86
CA VAL A 604 5.61 -7.93 -21.58
C VAL A 604 4.22 -8.26 -21.09
N MET A 605 3.70 -7.39 -20.23
CA MET A 605 2.37 -7.51 -19.67
C MET A 605 1.60 -6.21 -19.87
N TYR A 606 0.43 -6.31 -20.49
CA TYR A 606 -0.56 -5.25 -20.56
C TYR A 606 -1.18 -5.08 -19.17
N THR A 607 -0.99 -3.93 -18.53
CA THR A 607 -1.37 -3.74 -17.12
C THR A 607 -2.30 -2.56 -16.90
N THR A 608 -3.45 -2.79 -16.29
CA THR A 608 -4.35 -1.76 -15.72
C THR A 608 -4.79 -2.12 -14.32
N PHE A 609 -4.98 -1.09 -13.50
CA PHE A 609 -5.63 -1.20 -12.20
C PHE A 609 -7.07 -0.66 -12.19
N LYS A 610 -7.59 -0.22 -13.35
CA LYS A 610 -8.94 0.36 -13.51
C LYS A 610 -9.97 -0.61 -14.09
N GLN A 611 -9.59 -1.87 -14.31
CA GLN A 611 -10.39 -2.87 -15.07
C GLN A 611 -10.74 -2.45 -16.50
N ASP A 612 -10.09 -1.42 -17.03
CA ASP A 612 -10.32 -0.93 -18.39
C ASP A 612 -9.43 -1.65 -19.38
N HIS A 613 -9.93 -2.76 -19.94
CA HIS A 613 -9.22 -3.56 -20.93
C HIS A 613 -9.51 -3.09 -22.38
N GLY A 614 -9.88 -1.83 -22.58
CA GLY A 614 -10.23 -1.29 -23.90
C GLY A 614 -9.07 -1.25 -24.88
N ALA A 615 -7.85 -0.98 -24.41
CA ALA A 615 -6.68 -0.72 -25.23
C ALA A 615 -5.77 -1.94 -25.54
N ILE A 616 -6.23 -3.18 -25.32
CA ILE A 616 -5.41 -4.40 -25.48
C ILE A 616 -4.75 -4.47 -26.86
N GLU A 617 -5.56 -4.26 -27.90
CA GLU A 617 -5.14 -4.34 -29.31
C GLU A 617 -4.21 -3.18 -29.69
N GLU A 618 -4.49 -1.98 -29.19
CA GLU A 618 -3.68 -0.78 -29.41
C GLU A 618 -2.27 -0.93 -28.82
N VAL A 619 -2.18 -1.36 -27.55
CA VAL A 619 -0.90 -1.60 -26.90
C VAL A 619 -0.11 -2.71 -27.59
N ALA A 620 -0.79 -3.80 -27.98
CA ALA A 620 -0.15 -4.85 -28.78
C ALA A 620 0.40 -4.32 -30.10
N GLN A 621 -0.32 -3.40 -30.77
CA GLN A 621 0.15 -2.77 -32.00
C GLN A 621 1.37 -1.89 -31.77
N ARG A 622 1.42 -1.13 -30.67
CA ARG A 622 2.60 -0.33 -30.31
C ARG A 622 3.83 -1.20 -30.02
N ILE A 623 3.66 -2.34 -29.34
CA ILE A 623 4.74 -3.32 -29.11
C ILE A 623 5.24 -3.90 -30.44
N LYS A 624 4.34 -4.27 -31.36
CA LYS A 624 4.69 -4.78 -32.70
C LYS A 624 5.53 -3.81 -33.51
N CYS A 625 5.33 -2.51 -33.31
CA CYS A 625 6.06 -1.47 -34.03
C CYS A 625 7.31 -0.97 -33.28
N SER A 626 7.57 -1.47 -32.07
CA SER A 626 8.79 -1.15 -31.32
C SER A 626 10.02 -1.85 -31.92
N PRO A 627 11.15 -1.14 -32.12
CA PRO A 627 12.41 -1.76 -32.53
C PRO A 627 12.89 -2.89 -31.60
N ALA A 628 12.78 -2.71 -30.28
CA ALA A 628 13.28 -3.69 -29.30
C ALA A 628 12.44 -4.98 -29.23
N LEU A 629 11.14 -4.93 -29.50
CA LEU A 629 10.23 -6.06 -29.23
C LEU A 629 9.46 -6.57 -30.46
N GLY A 630 9.30 -5.74 -31.49
CA GLY A 630 8.39 -6.02 -32.61
C GLY A 630 8.73 -7.28 -33.41
N LYS A 631 10.02 -7.62 -33.51
CA LYS A 631 10.48 -8.85 -34.17
C LYS A 631 10.22 -10.11 -33.36
N ARG A 632 10.07 -9.97 -32.03
CA ARG A 632 9.81 -11.04 -31.05
C ARG A 632 8.31 -11.18 -30.74
N TRP A 633 7.43 -10.47 -31.47
CA TRP A 633 5.98 -10.58 -31.39
C TRP A 633 5.42 -11.41 -32.58
N PRO A 634 4.36 -12.22 -32.39
CA PRO A 634 3.82 -13.11 -33.44
C PRO A 634 3.43 -12.40 -34.75
N THR A 635 3.91 -12.93 -35.89
CA THR A 635 3.71 -12.39 -37.25
C THR A 635 2.27 -12.48 -37.74
N ALA A 636 1.54 -13.53 -37.36
CA ALA A 636 0.11 -13.71 -37.69
C ALA A 636 -0.78 -12.58 -37.10
N SER A 637 -0.24 -11.80 -36.16
CA SER A 637 -0.92 -10.66 -35.56
C SER A 637 -0.40 -9.30 -36.07
N ARG A 638 0.48 -9.23 -37.09
CA ARG A 638 1.03 -7.97 -37.60
C ARG A 638 -0.01 -7.15 -38.36
N GLY A 639 -0.52 -6.09 -37.71
CA GLY A 639 -1.12 -4.95 -38.42
C GLY A 639 -0.04 -4.10 -39.08
N ILE A 640 -0.42 -3.30 -40.09
CA ILE A 640 0.47 -2.34 -40.74
C ILE A 640 0.99 -1.35 -39.68
N CYS A 641 2.30 -1.33 -39.43
CA CYS A 641 2.93 -0.27 -38.66
C CYS A 641 2.83 1.02 -39.47
N LYS A 642 1.87 1.88 -39.14
CA LYS A 642 1.88 3.26 -39.62
C LYS A 642 3.16 3.90 -39.08
N SER A 643 3.93 4.54 -39.95
CA SER A 643 5.04 5.39 -39.51
C SER A 643 4.47 6.45 -38.59
N VAL A 644 4.77 6.34 -37.29
CA VAL A 644 4.54 7.41 -36.34
C VAL A 644 5.71 8.35 -36.56
N ASN A 645 5.48 9.42 -37.33
CA ASN A 645 6.39 10.57 -37.41
C ASN A 645 6.16 11.48 -36.20
#